data_AF-A0A1H1KHW8-F1
#
_entry.id   AF-A0A1H1KHW8-F1
#
_cell.length_a   1.000
_cell.length_b   1.000
_cell.length_c   1.000
_cell.angle_alpha   90.00
_cell.angle_beta   90.00
_cell.angle_gamma   90.00
#
_symmetry.space_group_name_H-M   'P 1'
#
loop_
_entity.id
_entity.type
_entity.pdbx_description
1 polymer ?
#
loop_
_entity_poly.entity_id
_entity_poly.type
_entity_poly.pdbx_seq_one_letter_code
_entity_poly.pdbx_strand_id
1 'polypeptide(L)'
;MRFRLLALERYGSLTDREIRFRQGARLHVVHGRNEAGKSTALAAIADLLFGFEHRTRFDFLHAAPDLRIGAEIVASGGEHLAFRRRKGRRDTLRGADETALGDDALTPFLGGVTRGVFTRAFGLSTETLREGAQDMLKADGDIGASLFAAASGLHEPSELRRHLDTEADAIFAPRAAKDRRFYQALDRFEAARKAMREDELRGADWKALNAGIAELADKLRDIDGQRSKTLAEKARLLRLKRLAPLARLFDQAVEALDDLGAVLAVPPGFAERLRRALAREVEANERRGATTHAVELLRREREALSVDDALVARAAEIAEQFAKTGQYAKAKEDLPGVDREAEGLRQDLEALARRLGLACAADIDRHLPSDADLAALRGLCKEGQALEVELAGLSASLARERQAHGALAREAVERGGTAQDPEPLRERLAAFEPGLRRLEQKADLQRAIEQEARAIAEAALRLDPSVAALDALAAVPLPAPETIARFRRDFDRLGKTLDRAREAAQAAARACLEIETALERLSAGRKLPSSEAIAAERSGRDAEWAKLRAALHGAALAPAARSSSVAGFERHLAEADRLADEALGDAKRVAEHALQQRNLGAARERQAKAQAALAEIEAQERELTGAWRAAFASSGVSPLTPAEMAPWSAAVAALLDRRTQLDERRQKLMGLEQEGQSLLPGLREMAQAIGLQAVAPAGLDEAPALIAGRLEARLRRLSDAWQAARGLAARIDASRARVEELEASLQEASNRSHQWTQRWRAGLPKLGLAPATTLAAAEAAIKAWDEVPDAMRLIAREERRIAGMRRDNLDFERRTMELMRALAPDLVEAAAQIATKALHERAAAAAQAAARRRDYDTRLSSAIETDRLADEGLAEARAALAGLAAEAGLGESGSLQAVLMRLDRHAALRAELRDRHENMLSLADGLDEESIKTELAGFDADTLEQRLSELERETERLELESKESFAEHDREVRRRAALELGAGAELAAQKRRNAEGELAAAARDWAVLKLGALLLGRAIERHREAAHNPLMARAGEVFATLTGGAFSGLGSLYDEGDLPLLVARRANGAGLRIEALSEGTRDQLYLALRLAYVESYASRLEPPPFIADDIFVTFDDERTAHGVAALAEIGANLQCILFTHHRRTAEIAAERLGDEADIIELQD
;
A
#
# COMPACT_ATOMS: atom_id res chain seq x y z
N MET A 1 20.29 -5.03 44.87
CA MET A 1 20.06 -4.02 45.92
C MET A 1 19.53 -4.72 47.15
N ARG A 2 20.02 -4.33 48.33
CA ARG A 2 19.51 -4.76 49.64
C ARG A 2 19.25 -3.56 50.53
N PHE A 3 18.10 -3.50 51.18
CA PHE A 3 17.84 -2.58 52.29
C PHE A 3 18.65 -2.98 53.52
N ARG A 4 19.20 -1.98 54.21
CA ARG A 4 19.70 -2.05 55.59
C ARG A 4 18.67 -1.51 56.57
N LEU A 5 18.05 -0.40 56.20
CA LEU A 5 17.03 0.31 56.95
C LEU A 5 15.91 0.75 56.00
N LEU A 6 14.67 0.62 56.44
CA LEU A 6 13.49 1.28 55.86
C LEU A 6 12.84 2.14 56.94
N ALA A 7 12.72 3.44 56.69
CA ALA A 7 12.17 4.43 57.61
C ALA A 7 10.84 4.97 57.06
N LEU A 8 9.75 4.61 57.72
CA LEU A 8 8.38 4.98 57.36
C LEU A 8 7.98 6.17 58.25
N GLU A 9 8.56 7.34 57.93
CA GLU A 9 8.40 8.57 58.70
C GLU A 9 6.93 9.03 58.73
N ARG A 10 6.30 9.23 57.56
CA ARG A 10 4.90 9.66 57.43
C ARG A 10 4.28 9.08 56.17
N TYR A 11 3.56 7.97 56.26
CA TYR A 11 2.94 7.33 55.11
C TYR A 11 1.72 6.46 55.48
N GLY A 12 0.52 6.82 54.99
CA GLY A 12 -0.71 6.10 55.33
C GLY A 12 -0.95 6.12 56.84
N SER A 13 -1.18 4.94 57.44
CA SER A 13 -1.32 4.77 58.89
C SER A 13 0.03 4.71 59.64
N LEU A 14 1.16 4.68 58.92
CA LEU A 14 2.49 4.49 59.50
C LEU A 14 3.15 5.83 59.78
N THR A 15 3.64 5.98 61.00
CA THR A 15 4.32 7.18 61.50
C THR A 15 5.54 6.77 62.32
N ASP A 16 6.71 7.33 62.00
CA ASP A 16 7.99 7.15 62.68
C ASP A 16 8.38 5.67 62.96
N ARG A 17 8.12 4.75 62.01
CA ARG A 17 8.50 3.32 62.12
C ARG A 17 9.79 3.01 61.36
N GLU A 18 10.73 2.33 62.01
CA GLU A 18 11.96 1.80 61.39
C GLU A 18 11.93 0.27 61.29
N ILE A 19 12.33 -0.27 60.14
CA ILE A 19 12.57 -1.70 59.91
C ILE A 19 14.04 -1.89 59.54
N ARG A 20 14.78 -2.69 60.33
CA ARG A 20 16.22 -2.95 60.15
C ARG A 20 16.44 -4.39 59.70
N PHE A 21 17.28 -4.57 58.68
CA PHE A 21 17.46 -5.85 57.99
C PHE A 21 18.87 -6.42 58.14
N ARG A 22 18.99 -7.63 58.69
CA ARG A 22 20.27 -8.35 58.92
C ARG A 22 20.90 -8.82 57.62
N GLN A 23 22.01 -8.20 57.20
CA GLN A 23 22.62 -8.42 55.88
C GLN A 23 23.09 -9.86 55.55
N GLY A 24 23.19 -10.74 56.56
CA GLY A 24 23.55 -12.15 56.40
C GLY A 24 22.36 -13.13 56.29
N ALA A 25 21.12 -12.67 56.47
CA ALA A 25 19.95 -13.53 56.34
C ALA A 25 19.57 -13.76 54.87
N ARG A 26 19.01 -14.93 54.59
CA ARG A 26 18.42 -15.29 53.28
C ARG A 26 16.95 -14.90 53.20
N LEU A 27 16.21 -14.95 54.31
CA LEU A 27 14.81 -14.53 54.36
C LEU A 27 14.58 -13.59 55.55
N HIS A 28 14.08 -12.39 55.28
CA HIS A 28 13.55 -11.51 56.32
C HIS A 28 12.05 -11.73 56.47
N VAL A 29 11.57 -12.07 57.66
CA VAL A 29 10.15 -12.24 57.94
C VAL A 29 9.69 -11.13 58.87
N VAL A 30 8.90 -10.20 58.34
CA VAL A 30 8.30 -9.09 59.10
C VAL A 30 6.93 -9.52 59.58
N HIS A 31 6.84 -9.94 60.84
CA HIS A 31 5.60 -10.33 61.48
C HIS A 31 4.88 -9.11 62.07
N GLY A 32 3.57 -9.00 61.86
CA GLY A 32 2.76 -7.95 62.46
C GLY A 32 1.27 -8.20 62.29
N ARG A 33 0.45 -7.74 63.24
CA ARG A 33 -0.99 -7.97 63.27
C ARG A 33 -1.69 -7.44 62.01
N ASN A 34 -2.93 -7.86 61.78
CA ASN A 34 -3.77 -7.16 60.80
C ASN A 34 -3.91 -5.69 61.24
N GLU A 35 -3.98 -4.78 60.27
CA GLU A 35 -3.93 -3.31 60.45
C GLU A 35 -2.56 -2.71 60.84
N ALA A 36 -1.54 -3.51 61.19
CA ALA A 36 -0.16 -3.03 61.44
C ALA A 36 0.57 -2.43 60.21
N GLY A 37 -0.12 -2.28 59.07
CA GLY A 37 0.38 -1.54 57.91
C GLY A 37 1.29 -2.32 56.95
N LYS A 38 1.32 -3.66 56.97
CA LYS A 38 2.12 -4.51 56.05
C LYS A 38 1.94 -4.14 54.56
N SER A 39 0.70 -4.16 54.05
CA SER A 39 0.38 -3.75 52.67
C SER A 39 0.63 -2.25 52.41
N THR A 40 0.59 -1.43 53.46
CA THR A 40 0.95 0.00 53.39
C THR A 40 2.47 0.16 53.24
N ALA A 41 3.28 -0.70 53.86
CA ALA A 41 4.74 -0.72 53.70
C ALA A 41 5.16 -1.21 52.30
N LEU A 42 4.48 -2.20 51.71
CA LEU A 42 4.72 -2.60 50.30
C LEU A 42 4.47 -1.42 49.34
N ALA A 43 3.37 -0.68 49.52
CA ALA A 43 3.08 0.51 48.74
C ALA A 43 4.09 1.65 48.99
N ALA A 44 4.52 1.84 50.23
CA ALA A 44 5.56 2.80 50.59
C ALA A 44 6.87 2.49 49.87
N ILE A 45 7.30 1.22 49.81
CA ILE A 45 8.54 0.85 49.11
C ILE A 45 8.42 1.14 47.60
N ALA A 46 7.25 0.90 46.98
CA ALA A 46 7.03 1.29 45.58
C ALA A 46 7.09 2.82 45.36
N ASP A 47 6.47 3.63 46.23
CA ASP A 47 6.53 5.10 46.16
C ASP A 47 7.94 5.64 46.47
N LEU A 48 8.69 5.01 47.38
CA LEU A 48 10.07 5.34 47.73
C LEU A 48 11.03 5.13 46.56
N LEU A 49 10.91 4.01 45.85
CA LEU A 49 11.80 3.69 44.73
C LEU A 49 11.45 4.50 43.48
N PHE A 50 10.15 4.61 43.13
CA PHE A 50 9.73 5.14 41.81
C PHE A 50 9.05 6.52 41.84
N GLY A 51 8.87 7.12 43.02
CA GLY A 51 8.11 8.37 43.16
C GLY A 51 6.64 8.15 43.48
N PHE A 52 6.08 9.09 44.25
CA PHE A 52 4.66 9.08 44.63
C PHE A 52 3.74 9.28 43.42
N GLU A 53 2.66 8.51 43.34
CA GLU A 53 1.61 8.70 42.32
C GLU A 53 0.95 10.08 42.41
N HIS A 54 0.40 10.57 41.29
CA HIS A 54 -0.24 11.89 41.20
C HIS A 54 -1.38 12.03 42.22
N ARG A 55 -2.28 11.04 42.25
CA ARG A 55 -3.23 10.80 43.34
C ARG A 55 -2.64 9.68 44.19
N THR A 56 -2.50 9.86 45.50
CA THR A 56 -2.18 8.76 46.42
C THR A 56 -3.43 8.43 47.22
N ARG A 57 -3.54 7.19 47.69
CA ARG A 57 -4.59 6.73 48.62
C ARG A 57 -4.12 6.70 50.08
N PHE A 58 -2.91 7.20 50.34
CA PHE A 58 -2.20 7.10 51.62
C PHE A 58 -1.98 8.47 52.31
N ASP A 59 -2.74 9.50 51.92
CA ASP A 59 -2.76 10.85 52.51
C ASP A 59 -3.93 11.07 53.50
N PHE A 60 -4.53 9.99 54.01
CA PHE A 60 -5.69 10.05 54.92
C PHE A 60 -5.36 10.47 56.36
N LEU A 61 -4.15 10.20 56.84
CA LEU A 61 -3.68 10.60 58.19
C LEU A 61 -2.70 11.78 58.12
N HIS A 62 -1.82 11.78 57.12
CA HIS A 62 -0.82 12.82 56.87
C HIS A 62 -1.13 13.51 55.55
N ALA A 63 -1.20 14.84 55.54
CA ALA A 63 -1.50 15.59 54.33
C ALA A 63 -0.47 15.31 53.23
N ALA A 64 -0.89 15.35 51.96
CA ALA A 64 -0.04 15.01 50.82
C ALA A 64 1.38 15.66 50.81
N PRO A 65 1.59 16.94 51.22
CA PRO A 65 2.94 17.54 51.27
C PRO A 65 3.84 16.99 52.40
N ASP A 66 3.26 16.38 53.44
CA ASP A 66 3.97 15.88 54.62
C ASP A 66 4.43 14.43 54.48
N LEU A 67 4.01 13.73 53.42
CA LEU A 67 4.37 12.33 53.17
C LEU A 67 5.87 12.16 52.90
N ARG A 68 6.51 11.29 53.70
CA ARG A 68 7.96 11.05 53.72
C ARG A 68 8.26 9.59 54.02
N ILE A 69 9.21 9.05 53.25
CA ILE A 69 9.77 7.70 53.43
C ILE A 69 11.28 7.80 53.21
N GLY A 70 12.07 7.09 53.99
CA GLY A 70 13.53 6.98 53.81
C GLY A 70 14.02 5.55 53.81
N ALA A 71 15.25 5.34 53.33
CA ALA A 71 15.93 4.05 53.40
C ALA A 71 17.46 4.19 53.32
N GLU A 72 18.13 3.14 53.79
CA GLU A 72 19.54 2.87 53.51
C GLU A 72 19.62 1.61 52.64
N ILE A 73 20.27 1.72 51.48
CA ILE A 73 20.43 0.64 50.50
C ILE A 73 21.88 0.38 50.15
N VAL A 74 22.16 -0.87 49.77
CA VAL A 74 23.46 -1.34 49.27
C VAL A 74 23.29 -2.05 47.92
N ALA A 75 24.15 -1.75 46.96
CA ALA A 75 24.25 -2.47 45.69
C ALA A 75 25.15 -3.71 45.80
N SER A 76 25.05 -4.66 44.88
CA SER A 76 25.93 -5.85 44.84
C SER A 76 27.43 -5.49 44.75
N GLY A 77 27.76 -4.37 44.08
CA GLY A 77 29.11 -3.81 44.01
C GLY A 77 29.61 -3.11 45.28
N GLY A 78 28.82 -3.08 46.36
CA GLY A 78 29.19 -2.47 47.65
C GLY A 78 28.91 -0.96 47.76
N GLU A 79 28.36 -0.33 46.72
CA GLU A 79 27.89 1.07 46.77
C GLU A 79 26.78 1.22 47.81
N HIS A 80 26.80 2.33 48.57
CA HIS A 80 25.88 2.58 49.68
C HIS A 80 25.18 3.93 49.50
N LEU A 81 23.86 3.96 49.64
CA LEU A 81 23.06 5.19 49.54
C LEU A 81 22.04 5.26 50.68
N ALA A 82 22.08 6.35 51.43
CA ALA A 82 21.08 6.72 52.43
C ALA A 82 20.25 7.90 51.89
N PHE A 83 18.94 7.73 51.76
CA PHE A 83 18.08 8.70 51.07
C PHE A 83 16.67 8.78 51.67
N ARG A 84 16.01 9.91 51.41
CA ARG A 84 14.60 10.19 51.69
C ARG A 84 13.87 10.57 50.41
N ARG A 85 12.56 10.28 50.35
CA ARG A 85 11.68 10.76 49.30
C ARG A 85 10.43 11.42 49.88
N ARG A 86 10.11 12.61 49.37
CA ARG A 86 8.89 13.40 49.68
C ARG A 86 7.95 13.46 48.49
N LYS A 87 6.64 13.63 48.71
CA LYS A 87 5.68 13.85 47.61
C LYS A 87 5.80 15.28 47.06
N GLY A 88 5.99 15.42 45.75
CA GLY A 88 6.19 16.71 45.07
C GLY A 88 6.30 16.55 43.55
N ARG A 89 6.47 17.67 42.82
CA ARG A 89 6.63 17.68 41.35
C ARG A 89 8.08 17.87 40.87
N ARG A 90 9.00 18.28 41.74
CA ARG A 90 10.44 18.50 41.51
C ARG A 90 11.20 18.25 42.82
N ASP A 91 12.46 17.88 42.73
CA ASP A 91 13.38 17.67 43.86
C ASP A 91 12.74 16.80 44.97
N THR A 92 12.26 15.61 44.56
CA THR A 92 11.53 14.69 45.45
C THR A 92 12.45 13.77 46.22
N LEU A 93 13.62 13.43 45.67
CA LEU A 93 14.64 12.57 46.25
C LEU A 93 15.70 13.41 46.96
N ARG A 94 16.11 13.00 48.17
CA ARG A 94 17.09 13.71 49.01
C ARG A 94 18.09 12.75 49.64
N GLY A 95 19.34 13.16 49.80
CA GLY A 95 20.35 12.42 50.56
C GLY A 95 20.19 12.57 52.07
N ALA A 96 21.00 11.86 52.83
CA ALA A 96 21.03 11.94 54.30
C ALA A 96 21.20 13.38 54.84
N ASP A 97 21.97 14.22 54.14
CA ASP A 97 22.23 15.63 54.48
C ASP A 97 21.13 16.60 53.98
N GLU A 98 19.92 16.10 53.65
CA GLU A 98 18.80 16.85 53.05
C GLU A 98 19.09 17.51 51.68
N THR A 99 20.25 17.23 51.08
CA THR A 99 20.63 17.66 49.72
C THR A 99 19.72 17.01 48.67
N ALA A 100 19.32 17.76 47.63
CA ALA A 100 18.52 17.19 46.55
C ALA A 100 19.39 16.27 45.67
N LEU A 101 18.92 15.05 45.43
CA LEU A 101 19.56 14.10 44.52
C LEU A 101 18.91 14.18 43.13
N GLY A 102 19.68 13.90 42.08
CA GLY A 102 19.16 13.79 40.72
C GLY A 102 18.14 12.64 40.60
N ASP A 103 17.20 12.76 39.66
CA ASP A 103 16.17 11.73 39.43
C ASP A 103 16.79 10.39 38.96
N ASP A 104 18.04 10.41 38.50
CA ASP A 104 18.86 9.26 38.10
C ASP A 104 19.63 8.58 39.25
N ALA A 105 19.66 9.15 40.46
CA ALA A 105 20.51 8.66 41.56
C ALA A 105 20.17 7.23 42.07
N LEU A 106 18.96 6.71 41.80
CA LEU A 106 18.58 5.33 42.11
C LEU A 106 18.85 4.34 40.96
N THR A 107 19.22 4.83 39.76
CA THR A 107 19.43 3.98 38.58
C THR A 107 20.45 2.86 38.80
N PRO A 108 21.61 3.09 39.45
CA PRO A 108 22.59 2.03 39.72
C PRO A 108 22.03 0.89 40.58
N PHE A 109 21.06 1.19 41.45
CA PHE A 109 20.50 0.25 42.42
C PHE A 109 19.25 -0.50 41.90
N LEU A 110 18.65 -0.04 40.80
CA LEU A 110 17.36 -0.54 40.30
C LEU A 110 17.46 -1.38 39.02
N GLY A 111 18.64 -1.50 38.40
CA GLY A 111 18.86 -2.37 37.23
C GLY A 111 18.05 -2.00 35.97
N GLY A 112 17.37 -0.85 35.95
CA GLY A 112 16.40 -0.48 34.91
C GLY A 112 14.97 -0.99 35.14
N VAL A 113 14.65 -1.55 36.31
CA VAL A 113 13.26 -1.86 36.69
C VAL A 113 12.42 -0.57 36.72
N THR A 114 11.22 -0.62 36.14
CA THR A 114 10.21 0.45 36.24
C THR A 114 9.19 0.14 37.33
N ARG A 115 8.42 1.14 37.81
CA ARG A 115 7.34 0.95 38.81
C ARG A 115 6.42 -0.22 38.46
N GLY A 116 5.98 -0.30 37.20
CA GLY A 116 5.07 -1.35 36.73
C GLY A 116 5.74 -2.72 36.56
N VAL A 117 7.06 -2.80 36.42
CA VAL A 117 7.79 -4.09 36.50
C VAL A 117 7.94 -4.49 37.97
N PHE A 118 8.28 -3.55 38.86
CA PHE A 118 8.39 -3.79 40.29
C PHE A 118 7.08 -4.29 40.93
N THR A 119 5.97 -3.57 40.76
CA THR A 119 4.67 -3.91 41.39
C THR A 119 4.06 -5.21 40.87
N ARG A 120 4.51 -5.72 39.73
CA ARG A 120 4.08 -7.03 39.21
C ARG A 120 5.07 -8.13 39.55
N ALA A 121 6.38 -7.85 39.59
CA ALA A 121 7.43 -8.87 39.63
C ALA A 121 8.20 -8.98 40.94
N PHE A 122 8.43 -7.87 41.62
CA PHE A 122 9.21 -7.82 42.86
C PHE A 122 8.32 -7.56 44.07
N GLY A 123 7.18 -6.89 43.92
CA GLY A 123 6.11 -6.84 44.92
C GLY A 123 5.01 -7.87 44.61
N LEU A 124 4.60 -8.65 45.61
CA LEU A 124 3.58 -9.69 45.48
C LEU A 124 2.70 -9.74 46.74
N SER A 125 1.40 -9.49 46.60
CA SER A 125 0.38 -9.70 47.65
C SER A 125 -0.49 -10.92 47.37
N THR A 126 -1.23 -11.41 48.37
CA THR A 126 -2.23 -12.49 48.22
C THR A 126 -3.22 -12.24 47.06
N GLU A 127 -3.65 -10.99 46.86
CA GLU A 127 -4.55 -10.59 45.77
C GLU A 127 -3.87 -10.74 44.41
N THR A 128 -2.70 -10.11 44.23
CA THR A 128 -1.95 -10.18 42.96
C THR A 128 -1.41 -11.59 42.61
N LEU A 129 -1.19 -12.44 43.61
CA LEU A 129 -0.85 -13.86 43.43
C LEU A 129 -2.03 -14.62 42.80
N ARG A 130 -3.24 -14.43 43.36
CA ARG A 130 -4.47 -15.06 42.86
C ARG A 130 -4.93 -14.49 41.53
N GLU A 131 -4.86 -13.18 41.33
CA GLU A 131 -5.16 -12.55 40.03
C GLU A 131 -4.26 -13.10 38.93
N GLY A 132 -2.94 -13.18 39.18
CA GLY A 132 -2.00 -13.78 38.22
C GLY A 132 -2.27 -15.26 37.95
N ALA A 133 -2.58 -16.05 38.98
CA ALA A 133 -2.95 -17.47 38.84
C ALA A 133 -4.32 -17.67 38.13
N GLN A 134 -5.24 -16.72 38.23
CA GLN A 134 -6.52 -16.73 37.50
C GLN A 134 -6.38 -16.25 36.07
N ASP A 135 -5.56 -15.23 35.81
CA ASP A 135 -5.31 -14.76 34.46
C ASP A 135 -4.66 -15.86 33.62
N MET A 136 -3.74 -16.67 34.19
CA MET A 136 -3.20 -17.89 33.56
C MET A 136 -4.25 -18.89 33.05
N LEU A 137 -5.51 -18.81 33.47
CA LEU A 137 -6.63 -19.63 32.99
C LEU A 137 -7.49 -18.95 31.89
N LYS A 138 -7.30 -17.63 31.66
CA LYS A 138 -8.11 -16.82 30.72
C LYS A 138 -7.43 -16.61 29.37
N ALA A 139 -6.13 -16.81 29.27
CA ALA A 139 -5.42 -16.82 27.99
C ALA A 139 -5.03 -18.25 27.63
N ASP A 140 -5.21 -18.62 26.36
CA ASP A 140 -4.78 -19.90 25.79
C ASP A 140 -3.24 -20.01 25.77
N GLY A 141 -2.62 -20.28 26.92
CA GLY A 141 -1.18 -20.49 27.10
C GLY A 141 -0.29 -19.24 27.08
N ASP A 142 -0.70 -18.12 26.47
CA ASP A 142 0.20 -17.02 26.11
C ASP A 142 0.56 -16.02 27.26
N ILE A 143 0.18 -16.28 28.51
CA ILE A 143 0.50 -15.36 29.63
C ILE A 143 1.95 -15.41 30.08
N GLY A 144 2.66 -16.49 29.75
CA GLY A 144 4.12 -16.46 29.74
C GLY A 144 4.63 -15.28 28.92
N ALA A 145 4.10 -15.05 27.71
CA ALA A 145 4.53 -13.94 26.87
C ALA A 145 4.18 -12.56 27.44
N SER A 146 3.07 -12.37 28.17
CA SER A 146 2.79 -11.09 28.83
C SER A 146 3.79 -10.79 29.96
N LEU A 147 4.03 -11.79 30.82
CA LEU A 147 4.97 -11.68 31.93
C LEU A 147 6.42 -11.49 31.47
N PHE A 148 6.82 -12.19 30.40
CA PHE A 148 8.16 -12.16 29.83
C PHE A 148 8.38 -11.00 28.84
N ALA A 149 7.40 -10.56 28.05
CA ALA A 149 7.58 -9.44 27.11
C ALA A 149 7.73 -8.10 27.83
N ALA A 150 6.99 -7.90 28.93
CA ALA A 150 7.13 -6.73 29.80
C ALA A 150 8.48 -6.69 30.57
N ALA A 151 9.21 -7.82 30.58
CA ALA A 151 10.41 -8.03 31.38
C ALA A 151 11.70 -8.14 30.55
N SER A 152 11.66 -8.83 29.41
CA SER A 152 12.81 -9.08 28.53
C SER A 152 13.15 -7.91 27.60
N GLY A 153 12.53 -6.74 27.78
CA GLY A 153 12.64 -5.60 26.86
C GLY A 153 12.00 -5.84 25.48
N LEU A 154 11.32 -6.98 25.27
CA LEU A 154 10.73 -7.37 23.99
C LEU A 154 9.41 -6.66 23.67
N HIS A 155 8.83 -5.91 24.60
CA HIS A 155 7.63 -5.12 24.36
C HIS A 155 7.84 -4.08 23.24
N GLU A 156 8.93 -3.30 23.28
CA GLU A 156 9.25 -2.31 22.25
C GLU A 156 9.51 -2.95 20.87
N PRO A 157 10.34 -4.01 20.71
CA PRO A 157 10.44 -4.78 19.47
C PRO A 157 9.11 -5.34 18.95
N SER A 158 8.21 -5.78 19.85
CA SER A 158 6.91 -6.36 19.46
C SER A 158 5.93 -5.28 18.99
N GLU A 159 5.88 -4.14 19.66
CA GLU A 159 5.15 -2.95 19.21
C GLU A 159 5.72 -2.39 17.91
N LEU A 160 7.05 -2.33 17.77
CA LEU A 160 7.70 -1.90 16.54
C LEU A 160 7.38 -2.86 15.38
N ARG A 161 7.40 -4.18 15.60
CA ARG A 161 6.94 -5.16 14.59
C ARG A 161 5.49 -4.89 14.19
N ARG A 162 4.58 -4.72 15.16
CA ARG A 162 3.16 -4.42 14.91
C ARG A 162 2.98 -3.11 14.13
N HIS A 163 3.78 -2.10 14.44
CA HIS A 163 3.78 -0.81 13.76
C HIS A 163 4.27 -0.93 12.32
N LEU A 164 5.41 -1.61 12.08
CA LEU A 164 5.94 -1.91 10.75
C LEU A 164 4.94 -2.74 9.91
N ASP A 165 4.26 -3.72 10.53
CA ASP A 165 3.21 -4.49 9.88
C ASP A 165 2.01 -3.62 9.50
N THR A 166 1.60 -2.69 10.38
CA THR A 166 0.49 -1.74 10.13
C THR A 166 0.82 -0.73 9.04
N GLU A 167 2.04 -0.18 9.02
CA GLU A 167 2.52 0.72 7.97
C GLU A 167 2.62 -0.01 6.62
N ALA A 168 3.12 -1.26 6.62
CA ALA A 168 3.12 -2.09 5.43
C ALA A 168 1.69 -2.35 4.93
N ASP A 169 0.75 -2.70 5.80
CA ASP A 169 -0.63 -2.97 5.41
C ASP A 169 -1.38 -1.71 4.91
N ALA A 170 -0.98 -0.52 5.37
CA ALA A 170 -1.43 0.77 4.82
C ALA A 170 -0.86 1.07 3.41
N ILE A 171 0.24 0.41 3.03
CA ILE A 171 0.78 0.47 1.67
C ILE A 171 0.14 -0.63 0.80
N PHE A 172 0.22 -1.89 1.20
CA PHE A 172 -0.32 -3.05 0.48
C PHE A 172 -0.67 -4.21 1.43
N ALA A 173 -1.81 -4.85 1.19
CA ALA A 173 -2.17 -6.15 1.75
C ALA A 173 -3.17 -6.86 0.79
N PRO A 174 -3.36 -8.20 0.89
CA PRO A 174 -3.97 -9.02 -0.17
C PRO A 174 -5.39 -8.63 -0.60
N ARG A 175 -6.19 -8.04 0.31
CA ARG A 175 -7.54 -7.56 0.03
C ARG A 175 -7.50 -6.09 -0.39
N ALA A 176 -7.82 -5.77 -1.64
CA ALA A 176 -7.77 -4.39 -2.16
C ALA A 176 -8.61 -3.39 -1.35
N ALA A 177 -8.09 -2.17 -1.18
CA ALA A 177 -8.74 -1.06 -0.47
C ALA A 177 -8.26 0.31 -1.01
N LYS A 178 -9.16 1.30 -1.11
CA LYS A 178 -8.93 2.59 -1.81
C LYS A 178 -8.02 3.57 -1.06
N ASP A 179 -7.87 3.40 0.24
CA ASP A 179 -7.04 4.19 1.15
C ASP A 179 -5.55 3.88 1.03
N ARG A 180 -5.19 2.71 0.49
CA ARG A 180 -3.81 2.21 0.45
C ARG A 180 -2.97 2.78 -0.68
N ARG A 181 -1.73 3.19 -0.35
CA ARG A 181 -0.79 3.82 -1.30
C ARG A 181 -0.52 2.96 -2.54
N PHE A 182 -0.31 1.65 -2.41
CA PHE A 182 -0.05 0.77 -3.56
C PHE A 182 -1.28 0.69 -4.49
N TYR A 183 -2.48 0.54 -3.94
CA TYR A 183 -3.70 0.45 -4.77
C TYR A 183 -4.06 1.80 -5.40
N GLN A 184 -3.81 2.93 -4.75
CA GLN A 184 -3.95 4.25 -5.40
C GLN A 184 -2.93 4.47 -6.52
N ALA A 185 -1.67 4.07 -6.30
CA ALA A 185 -0.64 4.11 -7.34
C ALA A 185 -0.93 3.11 -8.46
N LEU A 186 -1.52 1.96 -8.16
CA LEU A 186 -1.99 0.97 -9.12
C LEU A 186 -3.18 1.50 -9.92
N ASP A 187 -4.18 2.09 -9.29
CA ASP A 187 -5.32 2.73 -9.97
C ASP A 187 -4.83 3.85 -10.90
N ARG A 188 -3.87 4.68 -10.45
CA ARG A 188 -3.24 5.71 -11.31
C ARG A 188 -2.38 5.11 -12.42
N PHE A 189 -1.65 4.04 -12.15
CA PHE A 189 -0.83 3.35 -13.14
C PHE A 189 -1.71 2.63 -14.16
N GLU A 190 -2.79 1.99 -13.74
CA GLU A 190 -3.75 1.34 -14.63
C GLU A 190 -4.55 2.37 -15.41
N ALA A 191 -4.99 3.48 -14.80
CA ALA A 191 -5.62 4.59 -15.50
C ALA A 191 -4.65 5.27 -16.49
N ALA A 192 -3.38 5.48 -16.13
CA ALA A 192 -2.37 6.05 -17.02
C ALA A 192 -1.86 5.06 -18.06
N ARG A 193 -1.83 3.74 -17.78
CA ARG A 193 -1.52 2.65 -18.72
C ARG A 193 -2.72 2.31 -19.60
N LYS A 194 -3.94 2.64 -19.17
CA LYS A 194 -5.17 2.58 -19.97
C LYS A 194 -5.21 3.80 -20.89
N ALA A 195 -5.11 5.02 -20.35
CA ALA A 195 -4.97 6.25 -21.13
C ALA A 195 -3.76 6.20 -22.07
N MET A 196 -2.62 5.63 -21.68
CA MET A 196 -1.50 5.38 -22.59
C MET A 196 -1.89 4.31 -23.63
N ARG A 197 -2.47 3.14 -23.28
CA ARG A 197 -2.97 2.20 -24.31
C ARG A 197 -4.11 2.74 -25.20
N GLU A 198 -4.72 3.87 -24.83
CA GLU A 198 -5.76 4.60 -25.57
C GLU A 198 -5.17 5.74 -26.44
N ASP A 199 -4.16 6.50 -25.94
CA ASP A 199 -3.54 7.67 -26.58
C ASP A 199 -2.15 7.40 -27.19
N GLU A 200 -1.29 6.61 -26.52
CA GLU A 200 -0.20 5.91 -27.20
C GLU A 200 -0.88 4.90 -28.12
N LEU A 201 -1.19 5.37 -29.33
CA LEU A 201 -1.24 4.48 -30.46
C LEU A 201 0.14 3.84 -30.53
N ARG A 202 0.20 2.63 -29.96
CA ARG A 202 0.30 1.43 -30.78
C ARG A 202 1.09 1.81 -32.05
N GLY A 203 2.42 1.78 -32.02
CA GLY A 203 3.20 1.96 -33.26
C GLY A 203 2.77 0.96 -34.33
N ALA A 204 2.20 -0.17 -33.87
CA ALA A 204 1.35 -1.10 -34.60
C ALA A 204 0.11 -0.44 -35.25
N ASP A 205 -0.76 0.32 -34.58
CA ASP A 205 -1.84 1.08 -35.24
C ASP A 205 -1.29 2.18 -36.13
N TRP A 206 -0.28 2.97 -35.77
CA TRP A 206 0.14 4.03 -36.70
C TRP A 206 0.60 3.43 -38.05
N LYS A 207 1.15 2.21 -38.03
CA LYS A 207 1.37 1.39 -39.23
C LYS A 207 0.16 0.61 -39.73
N ALA A 208 -0.74 0.10 -38.89
CA ALA A 208 -1.92 -0.71 -39.25
C ALA A 208 -3.17 0.13 -39.59
N LEU A 209 -3.11 1.44 -39.33
CA LEU A 209 -3.99 2.48 -39.81
C LEU A 209 -3.55 2.83 -41.23
N ASN A 210 -2.27 3.11 -41.44
CA ASN A 210 -1.73 3.35 -42.79
C ASN A 210 -1.78 2.09 -43.69
N ALA A 211 -1.46 0.91 -43.15
CA ALA A 211 -1.60 -0.36 -43.85
C ALA A 211 -3.06 -0.76 -43.94
N GLY A 212 -3.88 -0.56 -42.91
CA GLY A 212 -5.33 -0.81 -42.95
C GLY A 212 -6.06 0.06 -43.96
N ILE A 213 -5.65 1.30 -44.18
CA ILE A 213 -6.13 2.15 -45.28
C ILE A 213 -5.80 1.52 -46.64
N ALA A 214 -4.56 1.06 -46.85
CA ALA A 214 -4.19 0.35 -48.08
C ALA A 214 -4.86 -1.03 -48.23
N GLU A 215 -5.03 -1.76 -47.13
CA GLU A 215 -5.61 -3.10 -47.06
C GLU A 215 -7.13 -3.07 -47.20
N LEU A 216 -7.83 -2.03 -46.72
CA LEU A 216 -9.24 -1.77 -46.99
C LEU A 216 -9.45 -1.41 -48.47
N ALA A 217 -8.52 -0.66 -49.09
CA ALA A 217 -8.57 -0.35 -50.52
C ALA A 217 -8.34 -1.57 -51.43
N ASP A 218 -7.53 -2.55 -51.00
CA ASP A 218 -7.35 -3.82 -51.71
C ASP A 218 -8.46 -4.84 -51.37
N LYS A 219 -8.93 -4.91 -50.11
CA LYS A 219 -10.12 -5.68 -49.71
C LYS A 219 -11.33 -5.27 -50.53
N LEU A 220 -11.60 -3.97 -50.71
CA LEU A 220 -12.72 -3.51 -51.53
C LEU A 220 -12.68 -4.08 -52.97
N ARG A 221 -11.49 -4.29 -53.54
CA ARG A 221 -11.32 -4.88 -54.88
C ARG A 221 -11.51 -6.40 -54.90
N ASP A 222 -11.04 -7.12 -53.88
CA ASP A 222 -11.22 -8.57 -53.76
C ASP A 222 -12.65 -8.95 -53.32
N ILE A 223 -13.29 -8.13 -52.50
CA ILE A 223 -14.65 -8.31 -51.99
C ILE A 223 -15.65 -8.37 -53.14
N ASP A 224 -15.57 -7.44 -54.10
CA ASP A 224 -16.42 -7.47 -55.30
C ASP A 224 -16.14 -8.68 -56.21
N GLY A 225 -14.90 -9.18 -56.23
CA GLY A 225 -14.51 -10.38 -56.97
C GLY A 225 -15.00 -11.70 -56.34
N GLN A 226 -15.02 -11.78 -55.00
CA GLN A 226 -15.53 -12.93 -54.26
C GLN A 226 -17.06 -12.99 -54.30
N ARG A 227 -17.74 -11.85 -54.09
CA ARG A 227 -19.20 -11.76 -54.00
C ARG A 227 -19.94 -12.37 -55.20
N SER A 228 -19.34 -12.24 -56.38
CA SER A 228 -19.82 -12.83 -57.63
C SER A 228 -19.69 -14.36 -57.70
N LYS A 229 -18.62 -14.96 -57.18
CA LYS A 229 -18.42 -16.42 -57.14
C LYS A 229 -19.22 -17.07 -56.03
N THR A 230 -19.38 -16.33 -54.95
CA THR A 230 -19.89 -16.81 -53.70
C THR A 230 -21.42 -16.98 -53.75
N LEU A 231 -22.16 -16.00 -54.29
CA LEU A 231 -23.61 -16.16 -54.58
C LEU A 231 -23.94 -17.47 -55.33
N ALA A 232 -23.10 -17.85 -56.30
CA ALA A 232 -23.36 -18.96 -57.20
C ALA A 232 -23.34 -20.32 -56.47
N GLU A 233 -22.39 -20.52 -55.54
CA GLU A 233 -22.28 -21.77 -54.80
C GLU A 233 -23.11 -21.73 -53.49
N LYS A 234 -23.50 -20.55 -52.94
CA LYS A 234 -24.61 -20.45 -51.96
C LYS A 234 -26.00 -20.64 -52.53
N ALA A 235 -26.18 -21.07 -53.77
CA ALA A 235 -27.47 -21.63 -54.17
C ALA A 235 -27.50 -23.17 -54.03
N ARG A 236 -26.34 -23.80 -53.84
CA ARG A 236 -26.15 -25.23 -54.12
C ARG A 236 -25.69 -26.04 -52.89
N LEU A 237 -25.03 -25.41 -51.91
CA LEU A 237 -24.34 -26.11 -50.82
C LEU A 237 -24.89 -25.99 -49.32
N LEU A 238 -26.19 -26.09 -48.93
CA LEU A 238 -26.67 -26.04 -47.49
C LEU A 238 -27.39 -27.34 -47.24
N ARG A 239 -28.43 -27.46 -48.06
CA ARG A 239 -29.16 -28.63 -48.47
C ARG A 239 -28.52 -29.94 -48.02
N LEU A 240 -27.36 -30.34 -48.54
CA LEU A 240 -26.70 -31.64 -48.29
C LEU A 240 -25.95 -31.81 -46.95
N LYS A 241 -25.13 -30.90 -46.39
CA LYS A 241 -24.48 -31.15 -45.07
C LYS A 241 -25.41 -30.98 -43.89
N ARG A 242 -26.53 -30.26 -44.08
CA ARG A 242 -27.68 -30.32 -43.17
C ARG A 242 -28.13 -31.75 -42.84
N LEU A 243 -27.69 -32.72 -43.63
CA LEU A 243 -28.18 -34.09 -43.68
C LEU A 243 -27.09 -35.15 -43.47
N ALA A 244 -25.84 -34.74 -43.32
CA ALA A 244 -24.73 -35.59 -43.73
C ALA A 244 -23.90 -36.22 -42.62
N PRO A 245 -23.38 -35.46 -41.63
CA PRO A 245 -22.79 -36.10 -40.46
C PRO A 245 -23.90 -36.70 -39.60
N LEU A 246 -25.14 -36.24 -39.75
CA LEU A 246 -26.29 -36.86 -39.11
C LEU A 246 -26.61 -38.23 -39.72
N ALA A 247 -26.36 -38.44 -41.03
CA ALA A 247 -26.32 -39.79 -41.61
C ALA A 247 -25.13 -40.58 -41.05
N ARG A 248 -23.88 -40.12 -41.23
CA ARG A 248 -22.67 -40.87 -40.81
C ARG A 248 -22.54 -41.12 -39.31
N LEU A 249 -22.97 -40.21 -38.43
CA LEU A 249 -22.88 -40.37 -36.97
C LEU A 249 -24.11 -41.06 -36.41
N PHE A 250 -25.22 -41.09 -37.14
CA PHE A 250 -26.23 -42.11 -36.94
C PHE A 250 -25.61 -43.46 -37.30
N ASP A 251 -25.04 -43.63 -38.50
CA ASP A 251 -24.38 -44.88 -38.94
C ASP A 251 -23.27 -45.33 -37.97
N GLN A 252 -22.39 -44.44 -37.49
CA GLN A 252 -21.29 -44.75 -36.56
C GLN A 252 -21.72 -44.93 -35.11
N ALA A 253 -22.76 -44.23 -34.63
CA ALA A 253 -23.31 -44.49 -33.31
C ALA A 253 -24.17 -45.76 -33.31
N VAL A 254 -24.79 -46.10 -34.44
CA VAL A 254 -25.37 -47.42 -34.70
C VAL A 254 -24.27 -48.48 -34.69
N GLU A 255 -23.20 -48.34 -35.50
CA GLU A 255 -22.04 -49.26 -35.51
C GLU A 255 -21.43 -49.44 -34.12
N ALA A 256 -21.12 -48.36 -33.39
CA ALA A 256 -20.50 -48.45 -32.07
C ALA A 256 -21.43 -48.98 -30.96
N LEU A 257 -22.76 -48.87 -31.15
CA LEU A 257 -23.76 -49.46 -30.25
C LEU A 257 -23.98 -50.95 -30.59
N ASP A 258 -23.97 -51.31 -31.87
CA ASP A 258 -24.06 -52.68 -32.37
C ASP A 258 -22.78 -53.49 -32.03
N ASP A 259 -21.58 -52.91 -32.19
CA ASP A 259 -20.29 -53.48 -31.77
C ASP A 259 -20.22 -53.74 -30.26
N LEU A 260 -20.92 -52.94 -29.45
CA LEU A 260 -21.04 -53.18 -28.01
C LEU A 260 -21.87 -54.42 -27.66
N GLY A 261 -22.65 -54.92 -28.64
CA GLY A 261 -23.56 -56.03 -28.55
C GLY A 261 -24.76 -55.76 -27.64
N ALA A 262 -25.71 -56.71 -27.62
CA ALA A 262 -26.89 -56.62 -26.76
C ALA A 262 -26.48 -56.42 -25.29
N VAL A 263 -26.82 -55.24 -24.75
CA VAL A 263 -26.54 -54.90 -23.37
C VAL A 263 -27.65 -55.39 -22.45
N LEU A 264 -27.20 -55.93 -21.32
CA LEU A 264 -28.01 -56.53 -20.27
C LEU A 264 -29.15 -55.59 -19.85
N ALA A 265 -30.39 -56.10 -19.92
CA ALA A 265 -31.60 -55.31 -19.72
C ALA A 265 -31.85 -55.01 -18.23
N VAL A 266 -31.05 -54.10 -17.68
CA VAL A 266 -31.08 -53.72 -16.26
C VAL A 266 -31.96 -52.49 -15.99
N PRO A 267 -32.51 -52.32 -14.78
CA PRO A 267 -33.35 -51.17 -14.43
C PRO A 267 -32.64 -49.79 -14.56
N PRO A 268 -33.39 -48.69 -14.74
CA PRO A 268 -32.82 -47.34 -14.73
C PRO A 268 -32.04 -47.05 -13.44
N GLY A 269 -30.84 -46.46 -13.57
CA GLY A 269 -29.94 -46.17 -12.44
C GLY A 269 -29.18 -47.39 -11.89
N PHE A 270 -29.38 -48.60 -12.42
CA PHE A 270 -28.70 -49.82 -11.97
C PHE A 270 -27.17 -49.71 -11.97
N ALA A 271 -26.56 -49.09 -13.00
CA ALA A 271 -25.10 -48.91 -13.08
C ALA A 271 -24.55 -48.10 -11.88
N GLU A 272 -25.22 -47.01 -11.50
CA GLU A 272 -24.88 -46.22 -10.30
C GLU A 272 -25.01 -47.04 -9.01
N ARG A 273 -26.08 -47.83 -8.88
CA ARG A 273 -26.29 -48.73 -7.72
C ARG A 273 -25.18 -49.79 -7.64
N LEU A 274 -24.82 -50.41 -8.78
CA LEU A 274 -23.82 -51.46 -8.86
C LEU A 274 -22.40 -50.94 -8.57
N ARG A 275 -22.05 -49.74 -9.04
CA ARG A 275 -20.78 -49.08 -8.71
C ARG A 275 -20.61 -48.91 -7.20
N ARG A 276 -21.66 -48.46 -6.51
CA ARG A 276 -21.66 -48.28 -5.04
C ARG A 276 -21.66 -49.61 -4.28
N ALA A 277 -22.33 -50.64 -4.81
CA ALA A 277 -22.38 -51.96 -4.18
C ALA A 277 -21.01 -52.68 -4.23
N LEU A 278 -20.29 -52.60 -5.35
CA LEU A 278 -18.97 -53.26 -5.51
C LEU A 278 -17.93 -52.72 -4.53
N ALA A 279 -17.88 -51.40 -4.33
CA ALA A 279 -16.98 -50.79 -3.37
C ALA A 279 -17.27 -51.21 -1.92
N ARG A 280 -18.54 -51.40 -1.56
CA ARG A 280 -18.97 -51.78 -0.20
C ARG A 280 -18.63 -53.22 0.18
N GLU A 281 -18.59 -54.16 -0.78
CA GLU A 281 -18.29 -55.57 -0.47
C GLU A 281 -16.82 -55.80 -0.11
N VAL A 282 -15.90 -55.11 -0.79
CA VAL A 282 -14.47 -55.16 -0.48
C VAL A 282 -14.21 -54.62 0.93
N GLU A 283 -14.76 -53.45 1.27
CA GLU A 283 -14.64 -52.83 2.60
C GLU A 283 -15.22 -53.73 3.70
N ALA A 284 -16.39 -54.33 3.47
CA ALA A 284 -17.02 -55.23 4.44
C ALA A 284 -16.23 -56.53 4.66
N ASN A 285 -15.58 -57.07 3.62
CA ASN A 285 -14.86 -58.34 3.69
C ASN A 285 -13.58 -58.26 4.53
N GLU A 286 -12.82 -57.17 4.39
CA GLU A 286 -11.63 -56.91 5.22
C GLU A 286 -12.02 -56.72 6.69
N ARG A 287 -13.10 -55.97 6.93
CA ARG A 287 -13.61 -55.68 8.28
C ARG A 287 -14.01 -56.95 9.04
N ARG A 288 -14.64 -57.90 8.36
CA ARG A 288 -15.04 -59.21 8.88
C ARG A 288 -13.85 -60.07 9.29
N GLY A 289 -12.80 -60.11 8.46
CA GLY A 289 -11.59 -60.89 8.78
C GLY A 289 -10.89 -60.44 10.07
N ALA A 290 -10.91 -59.15 10.37
CA ALA A 290 -10.32 -58.59 11.58
C ALA A 290 -11.13 -58.90 12.86
N THR A 291 -12.47 -58.89 12.77
CA THR A 291 -13.36 -59.09 13.93
C THR A 291 -13.40 -60.54 14.40
N THR A 292 -13.40 -61.52 13.49
CA THR A 292 -13.50 -62.94 13.86
C THR A 292 -12.30 -63.39 14.71
N HIS A 293 -11.11 -62.90 14.39
CA HIS A 293 -9.89 -63.23 15.14
C HIS A 293 -9.92 -62.70 16.59
N ALA A 294 -10.52 -61.52 16.81
CA ALA A 294 -10.67 -60.95 18.15
C ALA A 294 -11.62 -61.77 19.05
N VAL A 295 -12.67 -62.34 18.48
CA VAL A 295 -13.64 -63.20 19.19
C VAL A 295 -12.97 -64.47 19.74
N GLU A 296 -12.13 -65.15 18.95
CA GLU A 296 -11.50 -66.41 19.37
C GLU A 296 -10.54 -66.23 20.55
N LEU A 297 -9.77 -65.14 20.56
CA LEU A 297 -8.82 -64.83 21.63
C LEU A 297 -9.55 -64.61 22.97
N LEU A 298 -10.59 -63.77 22.96
CA LEU A 298 -11.36 -63.41 24.17
C LEU A 298 -12.11 -64.59 24.80
N ARG A 299 -12.51 -65.60 24.01
CA ARG A 299 -13.12 -66.85 24.56
C ARG A 299 -12.14 -67.61 25.46
N ARG A 300 -10.90 -67.78 25.01
CA ARG A 300 -9.90 -68.59 25.73
C ARG A 300 -9.51 -67.99 27.08
N GLU A 301 -9.38 -66.66 27.16
CA GLU A 301 -9.01 -65.98 28.41
C GLU A 301 -10.15 -66.00 29.45
N ARG A 302 -11.40 -65.98 29.01
CA ARG A 302 -12.59 -66.06 29.87
C ARG A 302 -12.69 -67.40 30.63
N GLU A 303 -12.38 -68.51 29.95
CA GLU A 303 -12.59 -69.87 30.48
C GLU A 303 -11.62 -70.26 31.60
N ALA A 304 -10.51 -69.53 31.76
CA ALA A 304 -9.47 -69.81 32.76
C ALA A 304 -9.76 -69.29 34.20
N LEU A 305 -10.92 -68.65 34.44
CA LEU A 305 -11.23 -67.94 35.70
C LEU A 305 -12.24 -68.70 36.60
N SER A 306 -11.82 -69.02 37.83
CA SER A 306 -12.68 -69.59 38.90
C SER A 306 -13.16 -68.53 39.89
N VAL A 307 -14.40 -68.66 40.39
CA VAL A 307 -15.11 -67.64 41.19
C VAL A 307 -15.92 -68.32 42.31
N ASP A 308 -15.89 -67.77 43.53
CA ASP A 308 -16.79 -68.16 44.63
C ASP A 308 -18.09 -67.33 44.55
N ASP A 309 -19.14 -67.94 43.99
CA ASP A 309 -20.41 -67.27 43.74
C ASP A 309 -21.18 -66.92 45.04
N ALA A 310 -20.92 -67.59 46.17
CA ALA A 310 -21.60 -67.28 47.43
C ALA A 310 -21.05 -65.99 48.07
N LEU A 311 -19.72 -65.82 48.05
CA LEU A 311 -19.10 -64.55 48.45
C LEU A 311 -19.41 -63.43 47.44
N VAL A 312 -19.46 -63.72 46.13
CA VAL A 312 -19.81 -62.71 45.11
C VAL A 312 -21.28 -62.27 45.20
N ALA A 313 -22.21 -63.20 45.47
CA ALA A 313 -23.64 -62.88 45.58
C ALA A 313 -23.94 -61.88 46.71
N ARG A 314 -23.18 -61.92 47.82
CA ARG A 314 -23.31 -60.97 48.93
C ARG A 314 -22.15 -59.97 49.05
N ALA A 315 -21.22 -59.95 48.09
CA ALA A 315 -20.07 -59.03 48.10
C ALA A 315 -20.50 -57.56 48.17
N ALA A 316 -21.62 -57.22 47.53
CA ALA A 316 -22.20 -55.89 47.60
C ALA A 316 -22.60 -55.51 49.04
N GLU A 317 -23.32 -56.39 49.75
CA GLU A 317 -23.75 -56.16 51.13
C GLU A 317 -22.58 -56.09 52.11
N ILE A 318 -21.57 -56.94 51.91
CA ILE A 318 -20.34 -56.95 52.70
C ILE A 318 -19.51 -55.68 52.46
N ALA A 319 -19.39 -55.22 51.22
CA ALA A 319 -18.69 -53.99 50.87
C ALA A 319 -19.46 -52.73 51.32
N GLU A 320 -20.78 -52.72 51.20
CA GLU A 320 -21.65 -51.66 51.75
C GLU A 320 -21.46 -51.55 53.27
N GLN A 321 -21.47 -52.70 53.95
CA GLN A 321 -21.23 -52.74 55.38
C GLN A 321 -19.79 -52.31 55.72
N PHE A 322 -18.77 -52.76 54.97
CA PHE A 322 -17.39 -52.32 55.23
C PHE A 322 -17.19 -50.82 55.01
N ALA A 323 -17.77 -50.25 53.95
CA ALA A 323 -17.72 -48.79 53.70
C ALA A 323 -18.32 -47.98 54.86
N LYS A 324 -19.39 -48.48 55.50
CA LYS A 324 -20.00 -47.85 56.67
C LYS A 324 -19.15 -47.93 57.94
N THR A 325 -18.09 -48.74 57.98
CA THR A 325 -17.18 -48.84 59.15
C THR A 325 -16.53 -47.51 59.51
N GLY A 326 -16.09 -46.74 58.50
CA GLY A 326 -15.52 -45.41 58.72
C GLY A 326 -16.57 -44.39 59.17
N GLN A 327 -17.79 -44.48 58.63
CA GLN A 327 -18.92 -43.64 59.04
C GLN A 327 -19.37 -43.95 60.47
N TYR A 328 -19.44 -45.22 60.86
CA TYR A 328 -19.74 -45.67 62.23
C TYR A 328 -18.71 -45.14 63.23
N ALA A 329 -17.42 -45.28 62.92
CA ALA A 329 -16.34 -44.76 63.77
C ALA A 329 -16.43 -43.23 63.91
N LYS A 330 -16.53 -42.51 62.78
CA LYS A 330 -16.61 -41.05 62.76
C LYS A 330 -17.89 -40.50 63.39
N ALA A 331 -19.06 -41.09 63.13
CA ALA A 331 -20.34 -40.66 63.73
C ALA A 331 -20.36 -40.87 65.25
N LYS A 332 -19.55 -41.79 65.79
CA LYS A 332 -19.37 -42.00 67.24
C LYS A 332 -18.46 -40.94 67.87
N GLU A 333 -17.57 -40.33 67.09
CA GLU A 333 -16.64 -39.26 67.49
C GLU A 333 -17.25 -37.85 67.29
N ASP A 334 -17.88 -37.60 66.15
CA ASP A 334 -18.48 -36.32 65.76
C ASP A 334 -19.74 -35.95 66.58
N LEU A 335 -20.47 -36.94 67.10
CA LEU A 335 -21.79 -36.74 67.72
C LEU A 335 -21.83 -35.61 68.77
N PRO A 336 -20.88 -35.51 69.73
CA PRO A 336 -20.86 -34.47 70.75
C PRO A 336 -20.39 -33.10 70.25
N GLY A 337 -19.88 -33.01 69.02
CA GLY A 337 -19.54 -31.76 68.33
C GLY A 337 -20.77 -31.16 67.66
N VAL A 338 -21.45 -31.96 66.83
CA VAL A 338 -22.66 -31.56 66.09
C VAL A 338 -23.79 -31.11 67.04
N ASP A 339 -23.92 -31.75 68.21
CA ASP A 339 -24.90 -31.38 69.25
C ASP A 339 -24.66 -29.96 69.80
N ARG A 340 -23.40 -29.49 69.84
CA ARG A 340 -23.03 -28.11 70.23
C ARG A 340 -23.23 -27.11 69.09
N GLU A 341 -22.96 -27.50 67.84
CA GLU A 341 -23.17 -26.65 66.67
C GLU A 341 -24.66 -26.31 66.48
N ALA A 342 -25.55 -27.29 66.68
CA ALA A 342 -26.99 -27.09 66.61
C ALA A 342 -27.51 -26.07 67.64
N GLU A 343 -26.92 -26.03 68.84
CA GLU A 343 -27.28 -25.07 69.88
C GLU A 343 -26.79 -23.64 69.57
N GLY A 344 -25.60 -23.51 68.95
CA GLY A 344 -25.10 -22.20 68.49
C GLY A 344 -26.01 -21.57 67.43
N LEU A 345 -26.43 -22.35 66.42
CA LEU A 345 -27.30 -21.88 65.35
C LEU A 345 -28.67 -21.37 65.85
N ARG A 346 -29.20 -21.94 66.95
CA ARG A 346 -30.44 -21.44 67.59
C ARG A 346 -30.26 -20.03 68.16
N GLN A 347 -29.08 -19.72 68.71
CA GLN A 347 -28.77 -18.41 69.27
C GLN A 347 -28.61 -17.34 68.17
N ASP A 348 -28.07 -17.72 67.01
CA ASP A 348 -27.96 -16.83 65.84
C ASP A 348 -29.33 -16.47 65.25
N LEU A 349 -30.27 -17.42 65.20
CA LEU A 349 -31.66 -17.14 64.77
C LEU A 349 -32.35 -16.12 65.70
N GLU A 350 -32.08 -16.18 67.01
CA GLU A 350 -32.55 -15.20 68.00
C GLU A 350 -31.90 -13.81 67.85
N ALA A 351 -30.73 -13.73 67.23
CA ALA A 351 -30.09 -12.45 66.88
C ALA A 351 -30.67 -11.86 65.57
N LEU A 352 -30.99 -12.71 64.59
CA LEU A 352 -31.67 -12.31 63.34
C LEU A 352 -33.07 -11.75 63.59
N ALA A 353 -33.87 -12.38 64.47
CA ALA A 353 -35.19 -11.89 64.87
C ALA A 353 -35.14 -10.41 65.34
N ARG A 354 -34.19 -10.09 66.21
CA ARG A 354 -34.01 -8.73 66.75
C ARG A 354 -33.55 -7.72 65.69
N ARG A 355 -32.70 -8.13 64.73
CA ARG A 355 -32.28 -7.27 63.60
C ARG A 355 -33.45 -6.93 62.66
N LEU A 356 -34.44 -7.81 62.57
CA LEU A 356 -35.67 -7.60 61.79
C LEU A 356 -36.77 -6.84 62.56
N GLY A 357 -36.53 -6.45 63.82
CA GLY A 357 -37.51 -5.76 64.66
C GLY A 357 -38.57 -6.67 65.29
N LEU A 358 -38.36 -7.99 65.28
CA LEU A 358 -39.24 -8.97 65.91
C LEU A 358 -38.85 -9.22 67.38
N ALA A 359 -39.80 -9.67 68.19
CA ALA A 359 -39.62 -9.84 69.63
C ALA A 359 -38.84 -11.11 70.03
N CYS A 360 -39.03 -12.22 69.29
CA CYS A 360 -38.31 -13.47 69.49
C CYS A 360 -38.25 -14.30 68.19
N ALA A 361 -37.37 -15.32 68.14
CA ALA A 361 -37.24 -16.22 66.99
C ALA A 361 -38.55 -16.95 66.63
N ALA A 362 -39.43 -17.21 67.60
CA ALA A 362 -40.71 -17.87 67.36
C ALA A 362 -41.75 -17.00 66.60
N ASP A 363 -41.53 -15.68 66.49
CA ASP A 363 -42.38 -14.79 65.69
C ASP A 363 -41.95 -14.70 64.21
N ILE A 364 -40.77 -15.23 63.85
CA ILE A 364 -40.25 -15.23 62.47
C ILE A 364 -41.24 -15.90 61.51
N ASP A 365 -41.72 -17.11 61.84
CA ASP A 365 -42.67 -17.87 61.00
C ASP A 365 -44.00 -17.14 60.75
N ARG A 366 -44.38 -16.21 61.63
CA ARG A 366 -45.63 -15.43 61.51
C ARG A 366 -45.47 -14.20 60.61
N HIS A 367 -44.24 -13.75 60.40
CA HIS A 367 -43.92 -12.49 59.72
C HIS A 367 -43.07 -12.67 58.45
N LEU A 368 -42.77 -13.92 58.07
CA LEU A 368 -41.98 -14.26 56.88
C LEU A 368 -42.59 -13.67 55.59
N PRO A 369 -41.91 -12.74 54.89
CA PRO A 369 -42.39 -12.20 53.62
C PRO A 369 -42.36 -13.25 52.50
N SER A 370 -43.14 -13.04 51.43
CA SER A 370 -43.10 -13.95 50.28
C SER A 370 -41.82 -13.76 49.45
N ASP A 371 -41.31 -14.85 48.87
CA ASP A 371 -40.17 -14.83 47.94
C ASP A 371 -40.40 -13.86 46.76
N ALA A 372 -41.66 -13.73 46.32
CA ALA A 372 -42.05 -12.82 45.25
C ALA A 372 -41.93 -11.34 45.66
N ASP A 373 -42.28 -10.99 46.89
CA ASP A 373 -42.15 -9.62 47.41
C ASP A 373 -40.69 -9.25 47.70
N LEU A 374 -39.90 -10.20 48.23
CA LEU A 374 -38.45 -10.05 48.40
C LEU A 374 -37.75 -9.85 47.04
N ALA A 375 -38.08 -10.68 46.04
CA ALA A 375 -37.52 -10.56 44.70
C ALA A 375 -37.93 -9.24 44.00
N ALA A 376 -39.19 -8.82 44.15
CA ALA A 376 -39.67 -7.55 43.60
C ALA A 376 -38.93 -6.34 44.18
N LEU A 377 -38.70 -6.32 45.50
CA LEU A 377 -37.96 -5.23 46.14
C LEU A 377 -36.45 -5.27 45.83
N ARG A 378 -35.82 -6.46 45.70
CA ARG A 378 -34.44 -6.55 45.16
C ARG A 378 -34.33 -5.99 43.74
N GLY A 379 -35.33 -6.26 42.91
CA GLY A 379 -35.44 -5.68 41.56
C GLY A 379 -35.49 -4.16 41.62
N LEU A 380 -36.34 -3.60 42.49
CA LEU A 380 -36.44 -2.16 42.69
C LEU A 380 -35.17 -1.55 43.30
N CYS A 381 -34.44 -2.22 44.20
CA CYS A 381 -33.16 -1.71 44.70
C CYS A 381 -32.14 -1.52 43.57
N LYS A 382 -31.98 -2.55 42.72
CA LYS A 382 -31.07 -2.51 41.57
C LYS A 382 -31.50 -1.49 40.51
N GLU A 383 -32.79 -1.41 40.21
CA GLU A 383 -33.35 -0.41 39.29
C GLU A 383 -33.12 1.02 39.82
N GLY A 384 -33.26 1.24 41.13
CA GLY A 384 -32.99 2.53 41.79
C GLY A 384 -31.51 2.94 41.70
N GLN A 385 -30.59 2.04 42.05
CA GLN A 385 -29.13 2.30 41.94
C GLN A 385 -28.72 2.61 40.50
N ALA A 386 -29.23 1.84 39.53
CA ALA A 386 -28.97 2.08 38.12
C ALA A 386 -29.48 3.45 37.66
N LEU A 387 -30.69 3.84 38.05
CA LEU A 387 -31.28 5.15 37.73
C LEU A 387 -30.55 6.31 38.42
N GLU A 388 -30.07 6.15 39.66
CA GLU A 388 -29.25 7.18 40.33
C GLU A 388 -27.92 7.40 39.61
N VAL A 389 -27.23 6.33 39.20
CA VAL A 389 -25.98 6.40 38.43
C VAL A 389 -26.21 6.96 37.02
N GLU A 390 -27.29 6.54 36.34
CA GLU A 390 -27.66 7.03 35.01
C GLU A 390 -27.97 8.53 35.03
N LEU A 391 -28.78 9.00 35.99
CA LEU A 391 -29.10 10.43 36.15
C LEU A 391 -27.87 11.27 36.50
N ALA A 392 -27.00 10.78 37.40
CA ALA A 392 -25.76 11.46 37.73
C ALA A 392 -24.81 11.55 36.51
N GLY A 393 -24.69 10.46 35.74
CA GLY A 393 -23.86 10.40 34.53
C GLY A 393 -24.35 11.29 33.39
N LEU A 394 -25.66 11.30 33.12
CA LEU A 394 -26.28 12.18 32.13
C LEU A 394 -26.16 13.65 32.54
N SER A 395 -26.44 13.99 33.80
CA SER A 395 -26.30 15.34 34.34
C SER A 395 -24.86 15.86 34.24
N ALA A 396 -23.87 15.07 34.64
CA ALA A 396 -22.45 15.43 34.53
C ALA A 396 -21.98 15.56 33.07
N SER A 397 -22.56 14.81 32.14
CA SER A 397 -22.22 14.88 30.72
C SER A 397 -22.86 16.10 30.05
N LEU A 398 -24.12 16.39 30.35
CA LEU A 398 -24.81 17.62 29.93
C LEU A 398 -24.11 18.87 30.47
N ALA A 399 -23.68 18.87 31.73
CA ALA A 399 -22.93 19.99 32.30
C ALA A 399 -21.60 20.26 31.58
N ARG A 400 -20.85 19.20 31.24
CA ARG A 400 -19.60 19.30 30.46
C ARG A 400 -19.84 19.82 29.05
N GLU A 401 -20.84 19.30 28.34
CA GLU A 401 -21.08 19.71 26.95
C GLU A 401 -21.69 21.12 26.87
N ARG A 402 -22.53 21.54 27.83
CA ARG A 402 -22.94 22.95 27.96
C ARG A 402 -21.76 23.88 28.25
N GLN A 403 -20.77 23.45 29.04
CA GLN A 403 -19.54 24.22 29.27
C GLN A 403 -18.69 24.32 28.00
N ALA A 404 -18.56 23.23 27.22
CA ALA A 404 -17.86 23.21 25.94
C ALA A 404 -18.55 24.11 24.90
N HIS A 405 -19.87 24.00 24.76
CA HIS A 405 -20.69 24.86 23.91
C HIS A 405 -20.51 26.34 24.28
N GLY A 406 -20.57 26.67 25.57
CA GLY A 406 -20.37 28.03 26.08
C GLY A 406 -18.94 28.56 25.93
N ALA A 407 -17.94 27.71 25.70
CA ALA A 407 -16.58 28.12 25.32
C ALA A 407 -16.48 28.39 23.81
N LEU A 408 -17.07 27.53 22.97
CA LEU A 408 -17.13 27.73 21.51
C LEU A 408 -17.93 28.99 21.13
N ALA A 409 -19.04 29.25 21.82
CA ALA A 409 -19.82 30.47 21.62
C ALA A 409 -19.04 31.75 22.00
N ARG A 410 -18.21 31.69 23.05
CA ARG A 410 -17.29 32.79 23.40
C ARG A 410 -16.18 32.97 22.36
N GLU A 411 -15.58 31.87 21.89
CA GLU A 411 -14.58 31.89 20.81
C GLU A 411 -15.14 32.55 19.53
N ALA A 412 -16.43 32.35 19.21
CA ALA A 412 -17.07 32.99 18.06
C ALA A 412 -17.33 34.50 18.25
N VAL A 413 -17.67 34.93 19.47
CA VAL A 413 -17.84 36.36 19.79
C VAL A 413 -16.49 37.08 19.82
N GLU A 414 -15.46 36.49 20.42
CA GLU A 414 -14.10 37.04 20.50
C GLU A 414 -13.44 37.17 19.12
N ARG A 415 -13.70 36.23 18.20
CA ARG A 415 -13.23 36.31 16.80
C ARG A 415 -13.99 37.32 15.93
N GLY A 416 -15.05 37.94 16.46
CA GLY A 416 -15.65 39.20 16.01
C GLY A 416 -15.57 39.56 14.53
N GLY A 417 -16.27 38.82 13.66
CA GLY A 417 -16.34 39.19 12.24
C GLY A 417 -17.27 38.33 11.42
N THR A 418 -18.26 38.96 10.77
CA THR A 418 -18.93 38.39 9.60
C THR A 418 -17.91 38.31 8.46
N ALA A 419 -17.25 37.15 8.34
CA ALA A 419 -16.30 36.93 7.26
C ALA A 419 -17.01 37.05 5.90
N GLN A 420 -16.59 38.02 5.10
CA GLN A 420 -17.12 38.25 3.77
C GLN A 420 -16.73 37.09 2.85
N ASP A 421 -17.67 36.61 2.05
CA ASP A 421 -17.42 35.52 1.09
C ASP A 421 -16.40 35.99 0.03
N PRO A 422 -15.24 35.31 -0.11
CA PRO A 422 -14.22 35.68 -1.10
C PRO A 422 -14.58 35.26 -2.53
N GLU A 423 -15.56 34.37 -2.74
CA GLU A 423 -15.78 33.73 -4.04
C GLU A 423 -16.21 34.71 -5.15
N PRO A 424 -17.15 35.65 -4.93
CA PRO A 424 -17.50 36.67 -5.93
C PRO A 424 -16.33 37.60 -6.30
N LEU A 425 -15.33 37.73 -5.43
CA LEU A 425 -14.13 38.53 -5.67
C LEU A 425 -13.04 37.71 -6.40
N ARG A 426 -12.98 36.39 -6.18
CA ARG A 426 -12.15 35.47 -6.98
C ARG A 426 -12.64 35.38 -8.42
N GLU A 427 -13.95 35.20 -8.64
CA GLU A 427 -14.54 35.17 -9.98
C GLU A 427 -14.24 36.46 -10.75
N ARG A 428 -14.39 37.62 -10.10
CA ARG A 428 -14.02 38.91 -10.68
C ARG A 428 -12.51 38.98 -10.99
N LEU A 429 -11.61 38.50 -10.13
CA LEU A 429 -10.16 38.51 -10.41
C LEU A 429 -9.78 37.55 -11.55
N ALA A 430 -10.39 36.36 -11.60
CA ALA A 430 -10.17 35.36 -12.65
C ALA A 430 -10.54 35.89 -14.05
N ALA A 431 -11.54 36.76 -14.15
CA ALA A 431 -11.91 37.43 -15.40
C ALA A 431 -10.78 38.31 -15.99
N PHE A 432 -9.84 38.81 -15.19
CA PHE A 432 -8.68 39.58 -15.65
C PHE A 432 -7.45 38.70 -15.95
N GLU A 433 -7.44 37.44 -15.54
CA GLU A 433 -6.30 36.54 -15.66
C GLU A 433 -5.83 36.31 -17.12
N PRO A 434 -6.71 36.14 -18.13
CA PRO A 434 -6.28 35.99 -19.52
C PRO A 434 -5.53 37.21 -20.07
N GLY A 435 -5.93 38.42 -19.64
CA GLY A 435 -5.25 39.67 -20.00
C GLY A 435 -3.91 39.82 -19.28
N LEU A 436 -3.86 39.48 -17.99
CA LEU A 436 -2.63 39.50 -17.19
C LEU A 436 -1.54 38.56 -17.76
N ARG A 437 -1.90 37.33 -18.15
CA ARG A 437 -0.97 36.38 -18.78
C ARG A 437 -0.43 36.86 -20.14
N ARG A 438 -1.18 37.68 -20.88
CA ARG A 438 -0.68 38.32 -22.12
C ARG A 438 0.34 39.42 -21.82
N LEU A 439 0.15 40.16 -20.73
CA LEU A 439 1.07 41.21 -20.30
C LEU A 439 2.43 40.69 -19.81
N GLU A 440 2.50 39.45 -19.32
CA GLU A 440 3.77 38.79 -18.99
C GLU A 440 4.72 38.75 -20.21
N GLN A 441 4.17 38.59 -21.41
CA GLN A 441 4.93 38.56 -22.68
C GLN A 441 5.47 39.93 -23.10
N LYS A 442 5.02 41.03 -22.47
CA LYS A 442 5.39 42.40 -22.85
C LYS A 442 6.91 42.62 -22.76
N ALA A 443 7.53 42.24 -21.65
CA ALA A 443 8.96 42.48 -21.39
C ALA A 443 9.87 41.68 -22.34
N ASP A 444 9.43 40.49 -22.75
CA ASP A 444 10.16 39.66 -23.72
C ASP A 444 10.04 40.21 -25.13
N LEU A 445 8.83 40.64 -25.53
CA LEU A 445 8.57 41.26 -26.82
C LEU A 445 9.34 42.59 -26.96
N GLN A 446 9.40 43.41 -25.91
CA GLN A 446 10.23 44.63 -25.88
C GLN A 446 11.72 44.34 -26.14
N ARG A 447 12.29 43.37 -25.42
CA ARG A 447 13.69 42.96 -25.61
C ARG A 447 13.96 42.42 -27.02
N ALA A 448 13.04 41.63 -27.56
CA ALA A 448 13.16 41.10 -28.92
C ALA A 448 13.10 42.21 -30.01
N ILE A 449 12.27 43.24 -29.81
CA ILE A 449 12.19 44.41 -30.71
C ILE A 449 13.51 45.20 -30.68
N GLU A 450 14.07 45.47 -29.50
CA GLU A 450 15.35 46.19 -29.38
C GLU A 450 16.52 45.44 -30.02
N GLN A 451 16.60 44.11 -29.83
CA GLN A 451 17.64 43.27 -30.41
C GLN A 451 17.55 43.21 -31.94
N GLU A 452 16.35 42.97 -32.48
CA GLU A 452 16.13 42.91 -33.93
C GLU A 452 16.40 44.27 -34.59
N ALA A 453 15.98 45.39 -33.96
CA ALA A 453 16.26 46.74 -34.45
C ALA A 453 17.76 47.02 -34.56
N ARG A 454 18.55 46.65 -33.55
CA ARG A 454 20.03 46.77 -33.60
C ARG A 454 20.63 45.88 -34.68
N ALA A 455 20.18 44.63 -34.79
CA ALA A 455 20.68 43.68 -35.79
C ALA A 455 20.40 44.11 -37.24
N ILE A 456 19.26 44.75 -37.51
CA ILE A 456 18.93 45.33 -38.82
C ILE A 456 19.83 46.54 -39.11
N ALA A 457 20.01 47.46 -38.15
CA ALA A 457 20.85 48.64 -38.32
C ALA A 457 22.33 48.28 -38.57
N GLU A 458 22.89 47.34 -37.81
CA GLU A 458 24.26 46.85 -38.04
C GLU A 458 24.42 46.18 -39.41
N ALA A 459 23.44 45.38 -39.84
CA ALA A 459 23.51 44.70 -41.13
C ALA A 459 23.41 45.68 -42.31
N ALA A 460 22.58 46.73 -42.21
CA ALA A 460 22.45 47.77 -43.23
C ALA A 460 23.74 48.61 -43.38
N LEU A 461 24.45 48.87 -42.28
CA LEU A 461 25.74 49.58 -42.29
C LEU A 461 26.91 48.76 -42.83
N ARG A 462 26.82 47.42 -42.82
CA ARG A 462 27.86 46.51 -43.34
C ARG A 462 27.78 46.25 -44.84
N LEU A 463 26.73 46.72 -45.52
CA LEU A 463 26.64 46.64 -46.98
C LEU A 463 27.62 47.62 -47.64
N ASP A 464 28.02 47.30 -48.87
CA ASP A 464 28.77 48.21 -49.75
C ASP A 464 28.04 48.32 -51.11
N PRO A 465 27.48 49.49 -51.47
CA PRO A 465 27.43 50.73 -50.69
C PRO A 465 26.59 50.61 -49.41
N SER A 466 26.95 51.35 -48.35
CA SER A 466 26.28 51.25 -47.05
C SER A 466 24.94 51.98 -47.00
N VAL A 467 23.98 51.41 -46.27
CA VAL A 467 22.61 51.93 -46.16
C VAL A 467 22.40 52.51 -44.76
N ALA A 468 22.73 53.80 -44.60
CA ALA A 468 22.62 54.50 -43.32
C ALA A 468 21.15 54.75 -42.87
N ALA A 469 20.20 54.80 -43.82
CA ALA A 469 18.79 55.08 -43.57
C ALA A 469 17.89 54.09 -44.33
N LEU A 470 17.76 52.86 -43.81
CA LEU A 470 16.95 51.80 -44.43
C LEU A 470 15.48 52.19 -44.60
N ASP A 471 14.92 52.97 -43.66
CA ASP A 471 13.54 53.52 -43.75
C ASP A 471 13.34 54.44 -44.96
N ALA A 472 14.34 55.26 -45.29
CA ALA A 472 14.29 56.15 -46.46
C ALA A 472 14.42 55.35 -47.76
N LEU A 473 15.23 54.29 -47.76
CA LEU A 473 15.40 53.40 -48.92
C LEU A 473 14.12 52.57 -49.18
N ALA A 474 13.40 52.17 -48.12
CA ALA A 474 12.13 51.44 -48.22
C ALA A 474 11.03 52.23 -48.96
N ALA A 475 11.09 53.56 -48.92
CA ALA A 475 10.09 54.45 -49.54
C ALA A 475 10.35 54.72 -51.03
N VAL A 476 11.40 54.16 -51.62
CA VAL A 476 11.86 54.47 -52.98
C VAL A 476 12.03 53.20 -53.81
N PRO A 477 11.58 53.16 -55.08
CA PRO A 477 11.77 51.99 -55.93
C PRO A 477 13.25 51.77 -56.28
N LEU A 478 13.73 50.55 -55.99
CA LEU A 478 15.02 50.02 -56.45
C LEU A 478 14.86 49.31 -57.81
N PRO A 479 15.92 49.22 -58.64
CA PRO A 479 15.90 48.44 -59.87
C PRO A 479 15.60 46.97 -59.62
N ALA A 480 14.62 46.41 -60.35
CA ALA A 480 14.26 45.01 -60.23
C ALA A 480 15.45 44.07 -60.57
N PRO A 481 15.55 42.87 -59.99
CA PRO A 481 16.64 41.92 -60.24
C PRO A 481 16.84 41.60 -61.74
N GLU A 482 15.75 41.54 -62.51
CA GLU A 482 15.76 41.31 -63.96
C GLU A 482 16.41 42.48 -64.71
N THR A 483 16.27 43.71 -64.21
CA THR A 483 16.91 44.91 -64.75
C THR A 483 18.41 44.88 -64.49
N ILE A 484 18.83 44.51 -63.27
CA ILE A 484 20.25 44.32 -62.92
C ILE A 484 20.86 43.20 -63.78
N ALA A 485 20.16 42.07 -63.95
CA ALA A 485 20.60 40.95 -64.79
C ALA A 485 20.60 41.27 -66.30
N ARG A 486 19.78 42.22 -66.76
CA ARG A 486 19.86 42.76 -68.13
C ARG A 486 21.13 43.59 -68.28
N PHE A 487 21.34 44.60 -67.44
CA PHE A 487 22.54 45.44 -67.49
C PHE A 487 23.83 44.62 -67.39
N ARG A 488 23.89 43.61 -66.52
CA ARG A 488 25.05 42.69 -66.45
C ARG A 488 25.37 42.04 -67.80
N ARG A 489 24.36 41.51 -68.50
CA ARG A 489 24.54 40.90 -69.83
C ARG A 489 24.96 41.92 -70.89
N ASP A 490 24.43 43.14 -70.81
CA ASP A 490 24.77 44.22 -71.74
C ASP A 490 26.22 44.68 -71.55
N PHE A 491 26.69 44.86 -70.30
CA PHE A 491 28.10 45.13 -69.99
C PHE A 491 29.02 43.99 -70.40
N ASP A 492 28.69 42.74 -70.08
CA ASP A 492 29.48 41.56 -70.46
C ASP A 492 29.61 41.41 -72.00
N ARG A 493 28.57 41.78 -72.74
CA ARG A 493 28.56 41.79 -74.21
C ARG A 493 29.38 42.95 -74.77
N LEU A 494 29.24 44.14 -74.20
CA LEU A 494 29.89 45.34 -74.69
C LEU A 494 31.39 45.30 -74.42
N GLY A 495 31.83 44.86 -73.23
CA GLY A 495 33.25 44.66 -72.90
C GLY A 495 33.96 43.73 -73.89
N LYS A 496 33.38 42.56 -74.18
CA LYS A 496 33.90 41.64 -75.21
C LYS A 496 33.96 42.23 -76.62
N THR A 497 33.12 43.22 -76.92
CA THR A 497 33.09 43.91 -78.22
C THR A 497 34.14 45.02 -78.26
N LEU A 498 34.31 45.73 -77.14
CA LEU A 498 35.31 46.76 -76.92
C LEU A 498 36.75 46.20 -76.98
N ASP A 499 37.01 45.08 -76.31
CA ASP A 499 38.34 44.44 -76.34
C ASP A 499 38.75 44.05 -77.77
N ARG A 500 37.82 43.44 -78.54
CA ARG A 500 38.03 43.10 -79.95
C ARG A 500 38.27 44.33 -80.83
N ALA A 501 37.57 45.44 -80.55
CA ALA A 501 37.78 46.69 -81.27
C ALA A 501 39.14 47.33 -80.95
N ARG A 502 39.58 47.26 -79.68
CA ARG A 502 40.92 47.69 -79.24
C ARG A 502 42.01 46.86 -79.92
N GLU A 503 41.89 45.54 -79.94
CA GLU A 503 42.80 44.65 -80.66
C GLU A 503 42.86 44.97 -82.17
N ALA A 504 41.71 45.14 -82.83
CA ALA A 504 41.65 45.46 -84.25
C ALA A 504 42.27 46.83 -84.58
N ALA A 505 42.03 47.86 -83.76
CA ALA A 505 42.62 49.18 -83.91
C ALA A 505 44.14 49.16 -83.72
N GLN A 506 44.64 48.42 -82.71
CA GLN A 506 46.08 48.23 -82.50
C GLN A 506 46.75 47.46 -83.64
N ALA A 507 46.12 46.39 -84.14
CA ALA A 507 46.64 45.61 -85.26
C ALA A 507 46.73 46.44 -86.55
N ALA A 508 45.70 47.23 -86.86
CA ALA A 508 45.70 48.12 -88.02
C ALA A 508 46.76 49.24 -87.90
N ALA A 509 46.98 49.80 -86.71
CA ALA A 509 48.03 50.77 -86.46
C ALA A 509 49.44 50.19 -86.63
N ARG A 510 49.69 48.96 -86.13
CA ARG A 510 50.96 48.24 -86.33
C ARG A 510 51.23 47.99 -87.81
N ALA A 511 50.23 47.53 -88.56
CA ALA A 511 50.37 47.31 -90.01
C ALA A 511 50.70 48.59 -90.79
N CYS A 512 50.20 49.76 -90.39
CA CYS A 512 50.60 51.03 -90.98
C CYS A 512 52.08 51.33 -90.72
N LEU A 513 52.52 51.20 -89.47
CA LEU A 513 53.91 51.46 -89.05
C LEU A 513 54.92 50.51 -89.74
N GLU A 514 54.56 49.24 -89.93
CA GLU A 514 55.38 48.27 -90.67
C GLU A 514 55.55 48.65 -92.15
N ILE A 515 54.52 49.18 -92.80
CA ILE A 515 54.59 49.63 -94.20
C ILE A 515 55.32 50.98 -94.30
N GLU A 516 55.12 51.89 -93.35
CA GLU A 516 55.86 53.17 -93.27
C GLU A 516 57.36 52.94 -93.11
N THR A 517 57.78 52.09 -92.17
CA THR A 517 59.20 51.73 -92.00
C THR A 517 59.77 50.95 -93.19
N ALA A 518 58.95 50.20 -93.94
CA ALA A 518 59.37 49.59 -95.21
C ALA A 518 59.61 50.63 -96.32
N LEU A 519 58.76 51.66 -96.42
CA LEU A 519 58.94 52.80 -97.35
C LEU A 519 60.16 53.65 -97.02
N GLU A 520 60.40 53.94 -95.74
CA GLU A 520 61.62 54.61 -95.27
C GLU A 520 62.89 53.85 -95.68
N ARG A 521 62.91 52.51 -95.52
CA ARG A 521 64.03 51.66 -95.96
C ARG A 521 64.24 51.70 -97.48
N LEU A 522 63.17 51.71 -98.28
CA LEU A 522 63.26 51.77 -99.74
C LEU A 522 63.78 53.13 -100.25
N SER A 523 63.46 54.22 -99.54
CA SER A 523 63.87 55.60 -99.88
C SER A 523 65.24 56.00 -99.33
N ALA A 524 65.84 55.22 -98.43
CA ALA A 524 67.14 55.52 -97.85
C ALA A 524 68.30 55.45 -98.87
N GLY A 525 69.10 56.53 -98.93
CA GLY A 525 70.40 56.55 -99.62
C GLY A 525 70.44 57.26 -100.99
N ARG A 526 69.38 57.19 -101.80
CA ARG A 526 69.22 57.97 -103.05
C ARG A 526 67.76 58.32 -103.30
N LYS A 527 67.51 59.53 -103.79
CA LYS A 527 66.16 60.01 -104.14
C LYS A 527 65.67 59.26 -105.38
N LEU A 528 64.64 58.42 -105.25
CA LEU A 528 64.12 57.65 -106.38
C LEU A 528 63.55 58.60 -107.46
N PRO A 529 63.85 58.41 -108.75
CA PRO A 529 63.16 59.12 -109.82
C PRO A 529 61.70 58.67 -109.87
N SER A 530 60.75 59.58 -109.63
CA SER A 530 59.33 59.29 -109.79
C SER A 530 58.91 59.49 -111.25
N SER A 531 57.86 58.77 -111.69
CA SER A 531 57.31 59.01 -113.05
C SER A 531 56.76 60.43 -113.22
N GLU A 532 56.32 61.06 -112.12
CA GLU A 532 55.91 62.47 -112.08
C GLU A 532 57.10 63.42 -112.32
N ALA A 533 58.28 63.15 -111.74
CA ALA A 533 59.48 63.94 -111.98
C ALA A 533 59.96 63.82 -113.43
N ILE A 534 59.96 62.61 -113.99
CA ILE A 534 60.27 62.37 -115.41
C ILE A 534 59.24 63.08 -116.32
N ALA A 535 57.96 63.02 -115.97
CA ALA A 535 56.91 63.71 -116.73
C ALA A 535 57.03 65.24 -116.66
N ALA A 536 57.43 65.80 -115.52
CA ALA A 536 57.68 67.23 -115.37
C ALA A 536 58.84 67.71 -116.25
N GLU A 537 59.97 66.99 -116.25
CA GLU A 537 61.12 67.32 -117.10
C GLU A 537 60.81 67.15 -118.60
N ARG A 538 60.06 66.10 -118.98
CA ARG A 538 59.55 65.94 -120.36
C ARG A 538 58.61 67.08 -120.78
N SER A 539 57.73 67.52 -119.89
CA SER A 539 56.86 68.68 -120.14
C SER A 539 57.67 69.98 -120.33
N GLY A 540 58.72 70.18 -119.52
CA GLY A 540 59.67 71.29 -119.68
C GLY A 540 60.40 71.26 -121.03
N ARG A 541 60.90 70.09 -121.42
CA ARG A 541 61.51 69.85 -122.75
C ARG A 541 60.54 70.19 -123.88
N ASP A 542 59.33 69.64 -123.83
CA ASP A 542 58.35 69.79 -124.90
C ASP A 542 57.87 71.25 -125.05
N ALA A 543 57.83 72.00 -123.95
CA ALA A 543 57.58 73.44 -123.95
C ALA A 543 58.71 74.26 -124.60
N GLU A 544 59.99 73.94 -124.36
CA GLU A 544 61.10 74.61 -125.06
C GLU A 544 61.17 74.21 -126.54
N TRP A 545 60.88 72.94 -126.87
CA TRP A 545 60.78 72.49 -128.26
C TRP A 545 59.67 73.21 -129.03
N ALA A 546 58.52 73.44 -128.41
CA ALA A 546 57.42 74.18 -129.05
C ALA A 546 57.85 75.61 -129.46
N LYS A 547 58.62 76.31 -128.62
CA LYS A 547 59.18 77.64 -128.93
C LYS A 547 60.16 77.60 -130.11
N LEU A 548 61.07 76.61 -130.12
CA LEU A 548 62.04 76.42 -131.19
C LEU A 548 61.37 76.04 -132.52
N ARG A 549 60.36 75.17 -132.49
CA ARG A 549 59.57 74.77 -133.66
C ARG A 549 58.77 75.93 -134.25
N ALA A 550 58.16 76.77 -133.41
CA ALA A 550 57.50 77.99 -133.87
C ALA A 550 58.48 78.92 -134.62
N ALA A 551 59.72 79.05 -134.10
CA ALA A 551 60.76 79.84 -134.75
C ALA A 551 61.19 79.29 -136.13
N LEU A 552 61.21 77.98 -136.30
CA LEU A 552 61.54 77.32 -137.57
C LEU A 552 60.46 77.53 -138.65
N HIS A 553 59.20 77.70 -138.25
CA HIS A 553 58.08 77.98 -139.17
C HIS A 553 57.82 79.50 -139.38
N GLY A 554 58.81 80.35 -139.09
CA GLY A 554 58.80 81.78 -139.44
C GLY A 554 58.46 82.75 -138.32
N ALA A 555 58.19 82.28 -137.09
CA ALA A 555 58.05 83.20 -135.95
C ALA A 555 59.39 83.85 -135.58
N ALA A 556 59.40 85.16 -135.36
CA ALA A 556 60.60 85.92 -135.04
C ALA A 556 61.09 85.65 -133.60
N LEU A 557 61.91 84.61 -133.42
CA LEU A 557 62.64 84.38 -132.16
C LEU A 557 64.02 85.06 -132.21
N ALA A 558 64.27 86.00 -131.30
CA ALA A 558 65.55 86.71 -131.21
C ALA A 558 66.73 85.74 -130.99
N PRO A 559 67.93 85.99 -131.55
CA PRO A 559 69.04 85.03 -131.51
C PRO A 559 69.42 84.56 -130.10
N ALA A 560 69.49 85.47 -129.12
CA ALA A 560 69.79 85.11 -127.73
C ALA A 560 68.70 84.24 -127.08
N ALA A 561 67.43 84.52 -127.36
CA ALA A 561 66.31 83.72 -126.87
C ALA A 561 66.29 82.32 -127.52
N ARG A 562 66.70 82.22 -128.79
CA ARG A 562 66.87 80.93 -129.48
C ARG A 562 67.97 80.10 -128.83
N SER A 563 69.15 80.66 -128.57
CA SER A 563 70.23 79.95 -127.88
C SER A 563 69.83 79.51 -126.46
N SER A 564 69.08 80.36 -125.73
CA SER A 564 68.56 80.01 -124.40
C SER A 564 67.54 78.87 -124.45
N SER A 565 66.60 78.87 -125.39
CA SER A 565 65.64 77.76 -125.56
C SER A 565 66.30 76.46 -126.06
N VAL A 566 67.38 76.53 -126.87
CA VAL A 566 68.18 75.34 -127.21
C VAL A 566 68.83 74.76 -125.95
N ALA A 567 69.55 75.56 -125.18
CA ALA A 567 70.17 75.11 -123.93
C ALA A 567 69.14 74.62 -122.90
N GLY A 568 67.94 75.22 -122.87
CA GLY A 568 66.81 74.78 -122.06
C GLY A 568 66.27 73.41 -122.49
N PHE A 569 66.04 73.23 -123.80
CA PHE A 569 65.63 71.96 -124.39
C PHE A 569 66.65 70.85 -124.14
N GLU A 570 67.94 71.10 -124.41
CA GLU A 570 69.03 70.14 -124.19
C GLU A 570 69.15 69.73 -122.72
N ARG A 571 69.04 70.69 -121.79
CA ARG A 571 69.04 70.41 -120.34
C ARG A 571 67.85 69.57 -119.91
N HIS A 572 66.63 69.94 -120.30
CA HIS A 572 65.42 69.17 -119.93
C HIS A 572 65.38 67.79 -120.61
N LEU A 573 65.94 67.65 -121.82
CA LEU A 573 66.13 66.36 -122.48
C LEU A 573 67.12 65.48 -121.69
N ALA A 574 68.32 66.00 -121.42
CA ALA A 574 69.35 65.26 -120.68
C ALA A 574 68.92 64.91 -119.24
N GLU A 575 68.15 65.77 -118.58
CA GLU A 575 67.59 65.50 -117.24
C GLU A 575 66.46 64.47 -117.30
N ALA A 576 65.54 64.58 -118.26
CA ALA A 576 64.45 63.61 -118.45
C ALA A 576 64.98 62.23 -118.85
N ASP A 577 66.02 62.16 -119.68
CA ASP A 577 66.67 60.93 -120.09
C ASP A 577 67.49 60.34 -118.93
N ARG A 578 68.26 61.16 -118.18
CA ARG A 578 68.96 60.68 -116.96
C ARG A 578 67.98 60.11 -115.93
N LEU A 579 66.88 60.80 -115.64
CA LEU A 579 65.87 60.33 -114.69
C LEU A 579 65.13 59.09 -115.22
N ALA A 580 64.95 58.95 -116.54
CA ALA A 580 64.36 57.75 -117.14
C ALA A 580 65.32 56.55 -117.13
N ASP A 581 66.61 56.76 -117.38
CA ASP A 581 67.65 55.73 -117.30
C ASP A 581 67.91 55.30 -115.85
N GLU A 582 67.95 56.24 -114.91
CA GLU A 582 67.97 55.96 -113.47
C GLU A 582 66.72 55.17 -113.04
N ALA A 583 65.53 55.52 -113.54
CA ALA A 583 64.29 54.78 -113.28
C ALA A 583 64.26 53.39 -113.95
N LEU A 584 64.96 53.18 -115.06
CA LEU A 584 65.17 51.87 -115.67
C LEU A 584 66.15 51.02 -114.86
N GLY A 585 67.24 51.62 -114.38
CA GLY A 585 68.23 50.95 -113.52
C GLY A 585 67.66 50.55 -112.15
N ASP A 586 66.85 51.42 -111.53
CA ASP A 586 66.17 51.18 -110.26
C ASP A 586 64.70 50.69 -110.42
N ALA A 587 64.29 50.22 -111.62
CA ALA A 587 62.89 49.93 -111.95
C ALA A 587 62.17 49.03 -110.94
N LYS A 588 62.88 48.03 -110.39
CA LYS A 588 62.35 47.15 -109.33
C LYS A 588 62.06 47.92 -108.04
N ARG A 589 62.98 48.79 -107.58
CA ARG A 589 62.80 49.62 -106.38
C ARG A 589 61.69 50.67 -106.57
N VAL A 590 61.58 51.26 -107.76
CA VAL A 590 60.48 52.20 -108.09
C VAL A 590 59.12 51.50 -108.06
N ALA A 591 59.01 50.29 -108.64
CA ALA A 591 57.79 49.49 -108.59
C ALA A 591 57.44 49.03 -107.15
N GLU A 592 58.42 48.58 -106.37
CA GLU A 592 58.23 48.18 -104.98
C GLU A 592 57.81 49.37 -104.09
N HIS A 593 58.42 50.55 -104.26
CA HIS A 593 58.03 51.78 -103.55
C HIS A 593 56.59 52.19 -103.89
N ALA A 594 56.22 52.22 -105.19
CA ALA A 594 54.86 52.54 -105.62
C ALA A 594 53.82 51.53 -105.09
N LEU A 595 54.18 50.25 -105.02
CA LEU A 595 53.32 49.20 -104.42
C LEU A 595 53.14 49.43 -102.91
N GLN A 596 54.23 49.65 -102.17
CA GLN A 596 54.13 49.88 -100.72
C GLN A 596 53.40 51.18 -100.38
N GLN A 597 53.51 52.22 -101.20
CA GLN A 597 52.79 53.47 -100.99
C GLN A 597 51.27 53.32 -101.22
N ARG A 598 50.85 52.47 -102.16
CA ARG A 598 49.44 52.04 -102.30
C ARG A 598 48.99 51.17 -101.13
N ASN A 599 49.84 50.25 -100.66
CA ASN A 599 49.53 49.42 -99.49
C ASN A 599 49.35 50.28 -98.23
N LEU A 600 50.15 51.33 -98.05
CA LEU A 600 50.02 52.27 -96.94
C LEU A 600 48.71 53.04 -96.99
N GLY A 601 48.28 53.51 -98.16
CA GLY A 601 46.97 54.13 -98.33
C GLY A 601 45.83 53.23 -97.86
N ALA A 602 45.84 51.96 -98.30
CA ALA A 602 44.86 50.97 -97.87
C ALA A 602 44.97 50.59 -96.38
N ALA A 603 46.18 50.58 -95.80
CA ALA A 603 46.39 50.33 -94.38
C ALA A 603 45.86 51.46 -93.51
N ARG A 604 46.17 52.73 -93.85
CA ARG A 604 45.68 53.91 -93.14
C ARG A 604 44.16 54.02 -93.19
N GLU A 605 43.53 53.66 -94.31
CA GLU A 605 42.06 53.58 -94.40
C GLU A 605 41.48 52.53 -93.45
N ARG A 606 42.11 51.35 -93.32
CA ARG A 606 41.71 50.32 -92.34
C ARG A 606 41.93 50.80 -90.90
N GLN A 607 43.03 51.49 -90.61
CA GLN A 607 43.31 52.05 -89.29
C GLN A 607 42.25 53.09 -88.90
N ALA A 608 41.91 54.01 -89.79
CA ALA A 608 40.88 55.02 -89.55
C ALA A 608 39.50 54.37 -89.29
N LYS A 609 39.12 53.35 -90.05
CA LYS A 609 37.88 52.58 -89.83
C LYS A 609 37.88 51.84 -88.50
N ALA A 610 38.99 51.20 -88.12
CA ALA A 610 39.10 50.49 -86.85
C ALA A 610 39.09 51.45 -85.64
N GLN A 611 39.73 52.62 -85.75
CA GLN A 611 39.70 53.67 -84.71
C GLN A 611 38.31 54.30 -84.57
N ALA A 612 37.60 54.54 -85.67
CA ALA A 612 36.22 55.03 -85.63
C ALA A 612 35.27 54.02 -84.95
N ALA A 613 35.37 52.74 -85.30
CA ALA A 613 34.58 51.68 -84.65
C ALA A 613 34.88 51.55 -83.15
N LEU A 614 36.16 51.68 -82.74
CA LEU A 614 36.53 51.69 -81.33
C LEU A 614 35.89 52.90 -80.60
N ALA A 615 36.00 54.10 -81.15
CA ALA A 615 35.44 55.31 -80.55
C ALA A 615 33.89 55.26 -80.42
N GLU A 616 33.22 54.60 -81.36
CA GLU A 616 31.78 54.34 -81.29
C GLU A 616 31.42 53.38 -80.14
N ILE A 617 32.17 52.29 -79.97
CA ILE A 617 31.94 51.33 -78.86
C ILE A 617 32.29 51.97 -77.50
N GLU A 618 33.33 52.80 -77.42
CA GLU A 618 33.65 53.60 -76.22
C GLU A 618 32.62 54.72 -75.94
N ALA A 619 31.83 55.14 -76.93
CA ALA A 619 30.66 55.98 -76.69
C ALA A 619 29.48 55.16 -76.11
N GLN A 620 29.21 53.98 -76.68
CA GLN A 620 28.20 53.04 -76.15
C GLN A 620 28.51 52.60 -74.72
N GLU A 621 29.78 52.41 -74.35
CA GLU A 621 30.19 52.07 -72.98
C GLU A 621 29.86 53.19 -71.98
N ARG A 622 30.12 54.44 -72.36
CA ARG A 622 29.76 55.62 -71.56
C ARG A 622 28.25 55.81 -71.45
N GLU A 623 27.51 55.55 -72.52
CA GLU A 623 26.04 55.61 -72.52
C GLU A 623 25.43 54.53 -71.61
N LEU A 624 25.88 53.27 -71.73
CA LEU A 624 25.44 52.17 -70.87
C LEU A 624 25.78 52.42 -69.39
N THR A 625 26.96 52.99 -69.11
CA THR A 625 27.36 53.41 -67.76
C THR A 625 26.50 54.55 -67.22
N GLY A 626 26.10 55.50 -68.07
CA GLY A 626 25.14 56.55 -67.72
C GLY A 626 23.76 55.98 -67.39
N ALA A 627 23.23 55.10 -68.23
CA ALA A 627 21.94 54.44 -68.04
C ALA A 627 21.90 53.56 -66.78
N TRP A 628 23.00 52.88 -66.46
CA TRP A 628 23.15 52.09 -65.24
C TRP A 628 23.11 52.98 -63.97
N ARG A 629 23.85 54.09 -63.95
CA ARG A 629 23.80 55.05 -62.83
C ARG A 629 22.43 55.70 -62.70
N ALA A 630 21.77 56.03 -63.81
CA ALA A 630 20.43 56.60 -63.82
C ALA A 630 19.39 55.66 -63.18
N ALA A 631 19.54 54.33 -63.32
CA ALA A 631 18.63 53.36 -62.71
C ALA A 631 18.61 53.42 -61.17
N PHE A 632 19.71 53.83 -60.53
CA PHE A 632 19.79 53.97 -59.06
C PHE A 632 19.61 55.42 -58.58
N ALA A 633 19.47 56.40 -59.47
CA ALA A 633 19.44 57.82 -59.12
C ALA A 633 18.30 58.20 -58.14
N SER A 634 17.15 57.53 -58.21
CA SER A 634 16.05 57.69 -57.25
C SER A 634 16.46 57.29 -55.83
N SER A 635 17.21 56.19 -55.70
CA SER A 635 17.57 55.57 -54.41
C SER A 635 18.69 56.28 -53.65
N GLY A 636 19.36 57.27 -54.25
CA GLY A 636 20.51 57.96 -53.66
C GLY A 636 21.79 57.10 -53.53
N VAL A 637 21.74 55.83 -53.93
CA VAL A 637 22.88 54.90 -53.91
C VAL A 637 23.73 55.09 -55.16
N SER A 638 25.05 55.20 -55.01
CA SER A 638 26.00 55.15 -56.13
C SER A 638 26.28 53.68 -56.50
N PRO A 639 25.78 53.16 -57.64
CA PRO A 639 25.89 51.74 -57.92
C PRO A 639 27.31 51.34 -58.32
N LEU A 640 27.78 50.22 -57.77
CA LEU A 640 28.98 49.50 -58.20
C LEU A 640 28.69 48.75 -59.52
N THR A 641 29.47 47.72 -59.88
CA THR A 641 29.17 46.95 -61.10
C THR A 641 27.83 46.21 -60.99
N PRO A 642 27.15 45.89 -62.11
CA PRO A 642 25.95 45.05 -62.08
C PRO A 642 26.14 43.65 -61.47
N ALA A 643 27.38 43.17 -61.38
CA ALA A 643 27.70 41.90 -60.72
C ALA A 643 27.70 42.02 -59.18
N GLU A 644 28.15 43.16 -58.63
CA GLU A 644 28.19 43.46 -57.20
C GLU A 644 26.83 43.96 -56.68
N MET A 645 26.11 44.75 -57.50
CA MET A 645 24.79 45.28 -57.10
C MET A 645 23.69 44.21 -57.05
N ALA A 646 23.87 43.04 -57.68
CA ALA A 646 22.92 41.93 -57.61
C ALA A 646 22.82 41.30 -56.20
N PRO A 647 23.91 40.82 -55.56
CA PRO A 647 23.87 40.33 -54.19
C PRO A 647 23.55 41.45 -53.18
N TRP A 648 24.01 42.69 -53.43
CA TRP A 648 23.62 43.86 -52.62
C TRP A 648 22.11 44.07 -52.61
N SER A 649 21.46 44.06 -53.77
CA SER A 649 20.01 44.26 -53.89
C SER A 649 19.21 43.15 -53.19
N ALA A 650 19.68 41.90 -53.25
CA ALA A 650 19.07 40.79 -52.52
C ALA A 650 19.23 40.93 -51.00
N ALA A 651 20.39 41.41 -50.52
CA ALA A 651 20.62 41.66 -49.11
C ALA A 651 19.76 42.83 -48.58
N VAL A 652 19.58 43.89 -49.36
CA VAL A 652 18.66 45.00 -49.03
C VAL A 652 17.22 44.50 -48.94
N ALA A 653 16.74 43.70 -49.90
CA ALA A 653 15.40 43.13 -49.86
C ALA A 653 15.16 42.32 -48.57
N ALA A 654 16.10 41.44 -48.20
CA ALA A 654 16.01 40.66 -46.96
C ALA A 654 16.01 41.53 -45.68
N LEU A 655 16.65 42.71 -45.69
CA LEU A 655 16.58 43.66 -44.58
C LEU A 655 15.23 44.40 -44.52
N LEU A 656 14.60 44.68 -45.68
CA LEU A 656 13.26 45.27 -45.75
C LEU A 656 12.17 44.31 -45.26
N ASP A 657 12.29 43.01 -45.55
CA ASP A 657 11.40 41.98 -45.00
C ASP A 657 11.51 41.90 -43.46
N ARG A 658 12.74 41.85 -42.93
CA ARG A 658 12.99 41.86 -41.48
C ARG A 658 12.48 43.13 -40.80
N ARG A 659 12.61 44.28 -41.46
CA ARG A 659 12.05 45.57 -41.00
C ARG A 659 10.52 45.50 -40.90
N THR A 660 9.85 44.88 -41.87
CA THR A 660 8.38 44.72 -41.85
C THR A 660 7.93 43.85 -40.67
N GLN A 661 8.61 42.72 -40.43
CA GLN A 661 8.36 41.87 -39.25
C GLN A 661 8.64 42.59 -37.91
N LEU A 662 9.62 43.49 -37.88
CA LEU A 662 9.89 44.33 -36.70
C LEU A 662 8.74 45.32 -36.43
N ASP A 663 8.17 45.92 -37.47
CA ASP A 663 7.02 46.83 -37.33
C ASP A 663 5.74 46.09 -36.89
N GLU A 664 5.50 44.86 -37.37
CA GLU A 664 4.44 43.98 -36.84
C GLU A 664 4.61 43.68 -35.34
N ARG A 665 5.85 43.36 -34.91
CA ARG A 665 6.17 43.15 -33.48
C ARG A 665 5.91 44.41 -32.65
N ARG A 666 6.26 45.60 -33.18
CA ARG A 666 5.98 46.90 -32.53
C ARG A 666 4.48 47.17 -32.39
N GLN A 667 3.68 46.89 -33.42
CA GLN A 667 2.22 47.01 -33.33
C GLN A 667 1.63 46.05 -32.29
N LYS A 668 2.11 44.80 -32.23
CA LYS A 668 1.69 43.83 -31.22
C LYS A 668 2.04 44.29 -29.79
N LEU A 669 3.20 44.92 -29.60
CA LEU A 669 3.59 45.53 -28.33
C LEU A 669 2.61 46.66 -27.94
N MET A 670 2.31 47.59 -28.85
CA MET A 670 1.35 48.68 -28.59
C MET A 670 -0.05 48.15 -28.22
N GLY A 671 -0.49 47.05 -28.85
CA GLY A 671 -1.74 46.38 -28.49
C GLY A 671 -1.75 45.84 -27.05
N LEU A 672 -0.66 45.20 -26.61
CA LEU A 672 -0.49 44.76 -25.23
C LEU A 672 -0.44 45.93 -24.24
N GLU A 673 0.13 47.07 -24.62
CA GLU A 673 0.16 48.27 -23.76
C GLU A 673 -1.23 48.88 -23.57
N GLN A 674 -2.05 48.93 -24.64
CA GLN A 674 -3.44 49.34 -24.55
C GLN A 674 -4.31 48.34 -23.76
N GLU A 675 -4.09 47.04 -23.95
CA GLU A 675 -4.74 45.99 -23.15
C GLU A 675 -4.43 46.20 -21.65
N GLY A 676 -3.17 46.43 -21.29
CA GLY A 676 -2.75 46.71 -19.91
C GLY A 676 -3.36 47.97 -19.29
N GLN A 677 -3.49 49.04 -20.08
CA GLN A 677 -4.16 50.26 -19.64
C GLN A 677 -5.68 50.05 -19.41
N SER A 678 -6.32 49.14 -20.15
CA SER A 678 -7.77 48.88 -20.00
C SER A 678 -8.13 48.03 -18.77
N LEU A 679 -7.23 47.17 -18.29
CA LEU A 679 -7.45 46.33 -17.09
C LEU A 679 -7.22 47.09 -15.77
N LEU A 680 -6.41 48.16 -15.80
CA LEU A 680 -5.98 48.94 -14.65
C LEU A 680 -7.14 49.52 -13.80
N PRO A 681 -8.21 50.11 -14.38
CA PRO A 681 -9.37 50.60 -13.62
C PRO A 681 -10.09 49.50 -12.83
N GLY A 682 -10.34 48.34 -13.44
CA GLY A 682 -11.05 47.22 -12.80
C GLY A 682 -10.24 46.59 -11.65
N LEU A 683 -8.93 46.47 -11.82
CA LEU A 683 -8.02 46.02 -10.76
C LEU A 683 -7.97 47.00 -9.58
N ARG A 684 -8.01 48.32 -9.85
CA ARG A 684 -8.05 49.35 -8.80
C ARG A 684 -9.38 49.36 -8.04
N GLU A 685 -10.51 49.18 -8.71
CA GLU A 685 -11.84 49.08 -8.08
C GLU A 685 -11.89 47.89 -7.10
N MET A 686 -11.42 46.71 -7.52
CA MET A 686 -11.33 45.54 -6.64
C MET A 686 -10.37 45.75 -5.46
N ALA A 687 -9.26 46.47 -5.65
CA ALA A 687 -8.29 46.75 -4.59
C ALA A 687 -8.92 47.63 -3.50
N GLN A 688 -9.69 48.66 -3.91
CA GLN A 688 -10.47 49.48 -3.00
C GLN A 688 -11.54 48.66 -2.26
N ALA A 689 -12.27 47.79 -2.97
CA ALA A 689 -13.32 46.95 -2.38
C ALA A 689 -12.83 46.01 -1.25
N ILE A 690 -11.57 45.58 -1.27
CA ILE A 690 -10.98 44.71 -0.23
C ILE A 690 -10.03 45.43 0.75
N GLY A 691 -10.08 46.77 0.75
CA GLY A 691 -9.37 47.63 1.70
C GLY A 691 -7.86 47.76 1.45
N LEU A 692 -7.36 47.46 0.25
CA LEU A 692 -5.98 47.76 -0.14
C LEU A 692 -5.86 49.24 -0.50
N GLN A 693 -5.58 50.09 0.49
CA GLN A 693 -5.19 51.48 0.22
C GLN A 693 -3.86 51.51 -0.55
N ALA A 694 -3.81 52.32 -1.61
CA ALA A 694 -2.65 52.46 -2.47
C ALA A 694 -1.52 53.23 -1.77
N VAL A 695 -0.61 52.50 -1.11
CA VAL A 695 0.66 53.06 -0.63
C VAL A 695 1.70 53.00 -1.75
N ALA A 696 1.61 53.94 -2.68
CA ALA A 696 2.69 54.36 -3.57
C ALA A 696 2.40 55.80 -4.07
N PRO A 697 3.38 56.73 -4.03
CA PRO A 697 3.21 58.07 -4.56
C PRO A 697 3.23 58.07 -6.10
N ALA A 698 2.63 59.10 -6.71
CA ALA A 698 2.65 59.29 -8.15
C ALA A 698 4.10 59.32 -8.69
N GLY A 699 4.43 58.42 -9.62
CA GLY A 699 5.75 58.36 -10.26
C GLY A 699 6.32 56.96 -10.51
N LEU A 700 5.73 55.91 -9.93
CA LEU A 700 5.99 54.52 -10.32
C LEU A 700 4.82 54.03 -11.18
N ASP A 701 5.10 53.55 -12.38
CA ASP A 701 4.09 52.90 -13.23
C ASP A 701 3.54 51.67 -12.53
N GLU A 702 2.30 51.76 -12.02
CA GLU A 702 1.59 50.64 -11.38
C GLU A 702 1.25 49.57 -12.42
N ALA A 703 2.19 48.68 -12.71
CA ALA A 703 1.97 47.57 -13.61
C ALA A 703 0.76 46.71 -13.13
N PRO A 704 -0.20 46.36 -14.01
CA PRO A 704 -1.38 45.58 -13.65
C PRO A 704 -1.08 44.30 -12.84
N ALA A 705 0.01 43.61 -13.17
CA ALA A 705 0.48 42.40 -12.49
C ALA A 705 0.83 42.62 -10.99
N LEU A 706 1.37 43.79 -10.63
CA LEU A 706 1.69 44.13 -9.23
C LEU A 706 0.42 44.37 -8.39
N ILE A 707 -0.63 44.92 -8.98
CA ILE A 707 -1.94 45.08 -8.32
C ILE A 707 -2.61 43.70 -8.17
N ALA A 708 -2.59 42.88 -9.23
CA ALA A 708 -3.15 41.53 -9.22
C ALA A 708 -2.51 40.62 -8.14
N GLY A 709 -1.17 40.60 -8.03
CA GLY A 709 -0.49 39.83 -6.98
C GLY A 709 -0.82 40.28 -5.55
N ARG A 710 -1.06 41.58 -5.33
CA ARG A 710 -1.50 42.11 -4.03
C ARG A 710 -2.96 41.76 -3.73
N LEU A 711 -3.84 41.80 -4.74
CA LEU A 711 -5.23 41.34 -4.64
C LEU A 711 -5.29 39.86 -4.24
N GLU A 712 -4.55 39.00 -4.93
CA GLU A 712 -4.55 37.56 -4.69
C GLU A 712 -4.06 37.21 -3.28
N ALA A 713 -2.96 37.84 -2.82
CA ALA A 713 -2.45 37.67 -1.46
C ALA A 713 -3.45 38.12 -0.37
N ARG A 714 -4.30 39.12 -0.65
CA ARG A 714 -5.35 39.59 0.25
C ARG A 714 -6.58 38.66 0.23
N LEU A 715 -6.97 38.16 -0.94
CA LEU A 715 -8.08 37.20 -1.11
C LEU A 715 -7.80 35.86 -0.44
N ARG A 716 -6.55 35.37 -0.48
CA ARG A 716 -6.13 34.17 0.27
C ARG A 716 -6.41 34.33 1.77
N ARG A 717 -5.96 35.44 2.39
CA ARG A 717 -6.23 35.74 3.81
C ARG A 717 -7.72 35.86 4.16
N LEU A 718 -8.54 36.40 3.25
CA LEU A 718 -10.00 36.48 3.42
C LEU A 718 -10.64 35.08 3.37
N SER A 719 -10.18 34.20 2.48
CA SER A 719 -10.61 32.81 2.41
C SER A 719 -10.23 32.00 3.66
N ASP A 720 -9.02 32.19 4.19
CA ASP A 720 -8.58 31.50 5.40
C ASP A 720 -9.44 31.90 6.62
N ALA A 721 -9.74 33.20 6.74
CA ALA A 721 -10.64 33.73 7.77
C ALA A 721 -12.08 33.22 7.61
N TRP A 722 -12.60 33.14 6.38
CA TRP A 722 -13.94 32.64 6.07
C TRP A 722 -14.09 31.14 6.39
N GLN A 723 -13.11 30.31 6.01
CA GLN A 723 -13.14 28.89 6.37
C GLN A 723 -13.00 28.66 7.88
N ALA A 724 -12.16 29.44 8.57
CA ALA A 724 -12.05 29.37 10.03
C ALA A 724 -13.37 29.73 10.74
N ALA A 725 -14.08 30.76 10.26
CA ALA A 725 -15.40 31.15 10.77
C ALA A 725 -16.45 30.04 10.53
N ARG A 726 -16.51 29.48 9.32
CA ARG A 726 -17.44 28.39 8.96
C ARG A 726 -17.18 27.11 9.76
N GLY A 727 -15.91 26.76 9.97
CA GLY A 727 -15.51 25.61 10.78
C GLY A 727 -15.87 25.78 12.27
N LEU A 728 -15.83 27.01 12.79
CA LEU A 728 -16.28 27.30 14.15
C LEU A 728 -17.81 27.23 14.28
N ALA A 729 -18.57 27.77 13.31
CA ALA A 729 -20.03 27.66 13.28
C ALA A 729 -20.50 26.19 13.28
N ALA A 730 -19.95 25.34 12.40
CA ALA A 730 -20.29 23.93 12.35
C ALA A 730 -19.99 23.17 13.67
N ARG A 731 -18.93 23.56 14.40
CA ARG A 731 -18.61 23.01 15.73
C ARG A 731 -19.62 23.44 16.80
N ILE A 732 -20.12 24.68 16.71
CA ILE A 732 -21.16 25.21 17.60
C ILE A 732 -22.49 24.46 17.38
N ASP A 733 -22.91 24.30 16.13
CA ASP A 733 -24.15 23.58 15.77
C ASP A 733 -24.10 22.11 16.18
N ALA A 734 -22.98 21.42 15.92
CA ALA A 734 -22.80 20.03 16.34
C ALA A 734 -22.77 19.86 17.87
N SER A 735 -22.25 20.84 18.61
CA SER A 735 -22.28 20.85 20.08
C SER A 735 -23.68 21.14 20.61
N ARG A 736 -24.43 22.03 19.95
CA ARG A 736 -25.84 22.31 20.28
C ARG A 736 -26.72 21.08 20.12
N ALA A 737 -26.60 20.36 19.00
CA ALA A 737 -27.38 19.13 18.78
C ALA A 737 -27.15 18.08 19.88
N ARG A 738 -25.90 17.90 20.34
CA ARG A 738 -25.57 16.99 21.46
C ARG A 738 -26.13 17.46 22.80
N VAL A 739 -26.24 18.77 23.03
CA VAL A 739 -26.90 19.32 24.23
C VAL A 739 -28.40 19.02 24.20
N GLU A 740 -29.06 19.24 23.06
CA GLU A 740 -30.50 18.93 22.87
C GLU A 740 -30.79 17.41 23.03
N GLU A 741 -29.91 16.53 22.53
CA GLU A 741 -29.97 15.07 22.71
C GLU A 741 -29.82 14.66 24.19
N LEU A 742 -28.81 15.15 24.90
CA LEU A 742 -28.56 14.84 26.31
C LEU A 742 -29.67 15.37 27.23
N GLU A 743 -30.29 16.50 26.88
CA GLU A 743 -31.46 17.04 27.60
C GLU A 743 -32.68 16.13 27.47
N ALA A 744 -32.95 15.60 26.26
CA ALA A 744 -34.02 14.63 26.04
C ALA A 744 -33.79 13.32 26.83
N SER A 745 -32.56 12.78 26.79
CA SER A 745 -32.21 11.56 27.56
C SER A 745 -32.34 11.76 29.06
N LEU A 746 -31.94 12.92 29.59
CA LEU A 746 -32.07 13.25 31.01
C LEU A 746 -33.54 13.36 31.44
N GLN A 747 -34.40 13.93 30.60
CA GLN A 747 -35.84 14.02 30.86
C GLN A 747 -36.51 12.64 30.88
N GLU A 748 -36.11 11.73 29.97
CA GLU A 748 -36.62 10.36 29.93
C GLU A 748 -36.20 9.55 31.18
N ALA A 749 -34.92 9.62 31.56
CA ALA A 749 -34.43 8.99 32.79
C ALA A 749 -35.12 9.55 34.05
N SER A 750 -35.41 10.86 34.08
CA SER A 750 -36.12 11.50 35.18
C SER A 750 -37.57 11.01 35.31
N ASN A 751 -38.25 10.81 34.17
CA ASN A 751 -39.61 10.23 34.13
C ASN A 751 -39.60 8.78 34.64
N ARG A 752 -38.60 7.96 34.25
CA ARG A 752 -38.41 6.58 34.75
C ARG A 752 -38.19 6.56 36.27
N SER A 753 -37.36 7.45 36.80
CA SER A 753 -37.11 7.60 38.24
C SER A 753 -38.38 7.97 39.03
N HIS A 754 -39.24 8.83 38.50
CA HIS A 754 -40.52 9.15 39.14
C HIS A 754 -41.46 7.92 39.21
N GLN A 755 -41.58 7.16 38.13
CA GLN A 755 -42.37 5.92 38.09
C GLN A 755 -41.80 4.82 38.99
N TRP A 756 -40.47 4.72 39.09
CA TRP A 756 -39.78 3.84 40.03
C TRP A 756 -40.08 4.22 41.49
N THR A 757 -40.01 5.52 41.83
CA THR A 757 -40.27 6.02 43.20
C THR A 757 -41.68 5.66 43.69
N GLN A 758 -42.67 5.68 42.80
CA GLN A 758 -44.05 5.27 43.13
C GLN A 758 -44.13 3.75 43.43
N ARG A 759 -43.48 2.90 42.61
CA ARG A 759 -43.40 1.45 42.83
C ARG A 759 -42.64 1.12 44.12
N TRP A 760 -41.55 1.81 44.40
CA TRP A 760 -40.75 1.68 45.63
C TRP A 760 -41.58 1.88 46.90
N ARG A 761 -42.29 3.02 46.99
CA ARG A 761 -43.13 3.35 48.16
C ARG A 761 -44.29 2.37 48.37
N ALA A 762 -44.82 1.79 47.30
CA ALA A 762 -45.88 0.78 47.37
C ALA A 762 -45.36 -0.61 47.82
N GLY A 763 -44.08 -0.92 47.62
CA GLY A 763 -43.48 -2.21 48.00
C GLY A 763 -43.09 -2.29 49.48
N LEU A 764 -42.50 -1.22 50.04
CA LEU A 764 -41.91 -1.23 51.39
C LEU A 764 -42.80 -1.77 52.54
N PRO A 765 -44.11 -1.42 52.63
CA PRO A 765 -44.96 -1.90 53.73
C PRO A 765 -45.11 -3.43 53.79
N LYS A 766 -44.88 -4.14 52.67
CA LYS A 766 -44.99 -5.61 52.61
C LYS A 766 -43.91 -6.34 53.42
N LEU A 767 -42.79 -5.67 53.71
CA LEU A 767 -41.70 -6.18 54.55
C LEU A 767 -41.75 -5.59 55.97
N GLY A 768 -42.85 -4.91 56.34
CA GLY A 768 -42.95 -4.17 57.61
C GLY A 768 -42.14 -2.87 57.65
N LEU A 769 -41.60 -2.40 56.51
CA LEU A 769 -40.76 -1.21 56.43
C LEU A 769 -41.58 0.06 56.19
N ALA A 770 -41.16 1.17 56.79
CA ALA A 770 -41.82 2.46 56.61
C ALA A 770 -41.69 2.99 55.16
N PRO A 771 -42.67 3.74 54.62
CA PRO A 771 -42.60 4.32 53.26
C PRO A 771 -41.47 5.33 53.02
N ALA A 772 -40.74 5.72 54.07
CA ALA A 772 -39.59 6.62 54.03
C ALA A 772 -38.22 5.91 54.14
N THR A 773 -38.21 4.57 54.17
CA THR A 773 -36.97 3.78 54.26
C THR A 773 -36.07 4.00 53.05
N THR A 774 -34.78 4.27 53.31
CA THR A 774 -33.75 4.46 52.28
C THR A 774 -33.38 3.13 51.64
N LEU A 775 -32.82 3.19 50.43
CA LEU A 775 -32.46 2.01 49.64
C LEU A 775 -31.51 1.06 50.41
N ALA A 776 -30.45 1.62 51.02
CA ALA A 776 -29.50 0.86 51.83
C ALA A 776 -30.12 0.20 53.08
N ALA A 777 -31.10 0.86 53.73
CA ALA A 777 -31.80 0.30 54.89
C ALA A 777 -32.75 -0.84 54.48
N ALA A 778 -33.39 -0.74 53.32
CA ALA A 778 -34.19 -1.81 52.75
C ALA A 778 -33.35 -3.00 52.29
N GLU A 779 -32.18 -2.78 51.67
CA GLU A 779 -31.23 -3.86 51.32
C GLU A 779 -30.73 -4.61 52.56
N ALA A 780 -30.42 -3.90 53.65
CA ALA A 780 -30.02 -4.52 54.92
C ALA A 780 -31.13 -5.40 55.53
N ALA A 781 -32.40 -4.96 55.44
CA ALA A 781 -33.55 -5.73 55.90
C ALA A 781 -33.85 -6.95 55.00
N ILE A 782 -33.74 -6.80 53.67
CA ILE A 782 -33.86 -7.90 52.70
C ILE A 782 -32.79 -8.96 52.97
N LYS A 783 -31.54 -8.55 53.21
CA LYS A 783 -30.44 -9.47 53.52
C LYS A 783 -30.66 -10.22 54.84
N ALA A 784 -31.17 -9.54 55.88
CA ALA A 784 -31.51 -10.20 57.14
C ALA A 784 -32.68 -11.21 56.97
N TRP A 785 -33.62 -10.95 56.06
CA TRP A 785 -34.65 -11.93 55.67
C TRP A 785 -34.11 -13.09 54.83
N ASP A 786 -33.06 -12.91 54.03
CA ASP A 786 -32.38 -14.01 53.31
C ASP A 786 -31.62 -14.96 54.25
N GLU A 787 -31.01 -14.43 55.31
CA GLU A 787 -30.25 -15.21 56.31
C GLU A 787 -31.16 -16.16 57.14
N VAL A 788 -32.46 -15.85 57.25
CA VAL A 788 -33.42 -16.56 58.12
C VAL A 788 -33.84 -17.96 57.63
N PRO A 789 -34.34 -18.17 56.39
CA PRO A 789 -34.72 -19.50 55.91
C PRO A 789 -33.57 -20.50 55.97
N ASP A 790 -32.34 -20.05 55.67
CA ASP A 790 -31.16 -20.92 55.73
C ASP A 790 -30.74 -21.23 57.17
N ALA A 791 -30.79 -20.28 58.11
CA ALA A 791 -30.59 -20.57 59.53
C ALA A 791 -31.60 -21.61 60.05
N MET A 792 -32.88 -21.48 59.73
CA MET A 792 -33.92 -22.45 60.11
C MET A 792 -33.72 -23.82 59.47
N ARG A 793 -33.34 -23.86 58.18
CA ARG A 793 -32.99 -25.11 57.48
C ARG A 793 -31.77 -25.79 58.10
N LEU A 794 -30.76 -25.03 58.51
CA LEU A 794 -29.53 -25.54 59.13
C LEU A 794 -29.81 -26.15 60.51
N ILE A 795 -30.58 -25.48 61.38
CA ILE A 795 -31.00 -26.05 62.68
C ILE A 795 -31.75 -27.37 62.46
N ALA A 796 -32.79 -27.35 61.62
CA ALA A 796 -33.57 -28.54 61.31
C ALA A 796 -32.76 -29.64 60.59
N ARG A 797 -31.65 -29.31 59.94
CA ARG A 797 -30.72 -30.26 59.30
C ARG A 797 -29.85 -30.94 60.34
N GLU A 798 -29.21 -30.20 61.24
CA GLU A 798 -28.32 -30.77 62.24
C GLU A 798 -29.10 -31.61 63.28
N GLU A 799 -30.32 -31.22 63.65
CA GLU A 799 -31.21 -32.05 64.48
C GLU A 799 -31.54 -33.40 63.81
N ARG A 800 -31.88 -33.38 62.51
CA ARG A 800 -32.10 -34.61 61.72
C ARG A 800 -30.83 -35.44 61.57
N ARG A 801 -29.65 -34.80 61.46
CA ARG A 801 -28.34 -35.45 61.39
C ARG A 801 -28.00 -36.17 62.70
N ILE A 802 -28.23 -35.55 63.86
CA ILE A 802 -28.04 -36.16 65.19
C ILE A 802 -28.95 -37.39 65.36
N ALA A 803 -30.22 -37.28 64.98
CA ALA A 803 -31.16 -38.40 65.01
C ALA A 803 -30.78 -39.53 64.03
N GLY A 804 -30.26 -39.19 62.85
CA GLY A 804 -29.73 -40.14 61.86
C GLY A 804 -28.52 -40.92 62.38
N MET A 805 -27.45 -40.21 62.79
CA MET A 805 -26.20 -40.81 63.28
C MET A 805 -26.42 -41.81 64.43
N ARG A 806 -27.35 -41.52 65.36
CA ARG A 806 -27.71 -42.46 66.43
C ARG A 806 -28.41 -43.73 65.93
N ARG A 807 -29.24 -43.63 64.89
CA ARG A 807 -29.94 -44.77 64.27
C ARG A 807 -28.98 -45.63 63.46
N ASP A 808 -28.16 -44.99 62.63
CA ASP A 808 -27.25 -45.66 61.69
C ASP A 808 -26.21 -46.50 62.43
N ASN A 809 -25.74 -46.04 63.61
CA ASN A 809 -24.81 -46.81 64.44
C ASN A 809 -25.41 -48.13 64.98
N LEU A 810 -26.68 -48.13 65.39
CA LEU A 810 -27.38 -49.33 65.87
C LEU A 810 -27.71 -50.31 64.74
N ASP A 811 -28.08 -49.78 63.56
CA ASP A 811 -28.34 -50.60 62.37
C ASP A 811 -27.06 -51.23 61.81
N PHE A 812 -25.92 -50.55 61.93
CA PHE A 812 -24.61 -51.08 61.57
C PHE A 812 -24.26 -52.33 62.39
N GLU A 813 -24.29 -52.23 63.73
CA GLU A 813 -23.92 -53.33 64.62
C GLU A 813 -24.77 -54.59 64.38
N ARG A 814 -26.08 -54.42 64.11
CA ARG A 814 -27.00 -55.52 63.79
C ARG A 814 -26.65 -56.23 62.48
N ARG A 815 -26.49 -55.49 61.38
CA ARG A 815 -26.25 -56.06 60.03
C ARG A 815 -24.91 -56.79 59.91
N THR A 816 -23.86 -56.26 60.55
CA THR A 816 -22.55 -56.95 60.59
C THR A 816 -22.69 -58.33 61.23
N MET A 817 -23.49 -58.47 62.29
CA MET A 817 -23.70 -59.76 62.97
C MET A 817 -24.48 -60.78 62.12
N GLU A 818 -25.41 -60.32 61.28
CA GLU A 818 -26.16 -61.17 60.34
C GLU A 818 -25.25 -61.71 59.23
N LEU A 819 -24.39 -60.87 58.64
CA LEU A 819 -23.46 -61.25 57.58
C LEU A 819 -22.38 -62.25 58.06
N MET A 820 -21.84 -62.08 59.27
CA MET A 820 -20.90 -63.05 59.86
C MET A 820 -21.48 -64.46 59.93
N ARG A 821 -22.69 -64.61 60.51
CA ARG A 821 -23.33 -65.91 60.72
C ARG A 821 -23.62 -66.68 59.42
N ALA A 822 -23.82 -65.96 58.31
CA ALA A 822 -24.16 -66.56 57.03
C ALA A 822 -22.95 -66.97 56.18
N LEU A 823 -21.79 -66.30 56.33
CA LEU A 823 -20.68 -66.37 55.36
C LEU A 823 -19.30 -66.65 55.98
N ALA A 824 -19.11 -66.32 57.26
CA ALA A 824 -17.88 -66.59 58.01
C ALA A 824 -18.20 -66.77 59.51
N PRO A 825 -18.77 -67.93 59.90
CA PRO A 825 -19.17 -68.20 61.30
C PRO A 825 -18.01 -68.12 62.29
N ASP A 826 -16.78 -68.25 61.80
CA ASP A 826 -15.50 -68.10 62.50
C ASP A 826 -15.25 -66.69 63.07
N LEU A 827 -15.98 -65.66 62.63
CA LEU A 827 -15.73 -64.26 63.02
C LEU A 827 -16.70 -63.71 64.10
N VAL A 828 -17.70 -64.48 64.53
CA VAL A 828 -18.89 -63.97 65.28
C VAL A 828 -18.57 -63.29 66.63
N GLU A 829 -17.48 -63.64 67.32
CA GLU A 829 -17.10 -63.02 68.60
C GLU A 829 -16.24 -61.74 68.45
N ALA A 830 -15.86 -61.36 67.22
CA ALA A 830 -15.09 -60.13 67.00
C ALA A 830 -15.97 -58.87 67.05
N ALA A 831 -15.37 -57.76 67.51
CA ALA A 831 -16.02 -56.45 67.45
C ALA A 831 -16.41 -56.09 66.01
N ALA A 832 -17.60 -55.47 65.81
CA ALA A 832 -18.20 -55.27 64.50
C ALA A 832 -17.27 -54.63 63.45
N GLN A 833 -16.46 -53.66 63.86
CA GLN A 833 -15.45 -53.00 63.01
C GLN A 833 -14.35 -53.97 62.50
N ILE A 834 -13.88 -54.89 63.34
CA ILE A 834 -12.84 -55.86 63.01
C ILE A 834 -13.41 -56.96 62.11
N ALA A 835 -14.59 -57.48 62.47
CA ALA A 835 -15.30 -58.50 61.71
C ALA A 835 -15.62 -58.08 60.27
N THR A 836 -16.16 -56.87 60.10
CA THR A 836 -16.57 -56.37 58.78
C THR A 836 -15.39 -56.23 57.83
N LYS A 837 -14.20 -55.87 58.35
CA LYS A 837 -12.95 -55.79 57.56
C LYS A 837 -12.53 -57.15 57.01
N ALA A 838 -12.43 -58.16 57.87
CA ALA A 838 -12.01 -59.51 57.47
C ALA A 838 -12.98 -60.15 56.45
N LEU A 839 -14.28 -59.87 56.58
CA LEU A 839 -15.29 -60.33 55.63
C LEU A 839 -15.15 -59.64 54.25
N HIS A 840 -14.83 -58.35 54.23
CA HIS A 840 -14.64 -57.57 53.01
C HIS A 840 -13.42 -58.02 52.20
N GLU A 841 -12.29 -58.31 52.85
CA GLU A 841 -11.07 -58.78 52.18
C GLU A 841 -11.33 -60.09 51.40
N ARG A 842 -12.10 -61.02 52.00
CA ARG A 842 -12.53 -62.28 51.35
C ARG A 842 -13.50 -62.01 50.18
N ALA A 843 -14.46 -61.10 50.35
CA ALA A 843 -15.41 -60.74 49.29
C ALA A 843 -14.74 -60.01 48.10
N ALA A 844 -13.76 -59.14 48.36
CA ALA A 844 -13.04 -58.39 47.33
C ALA A 844 -12.22 -59.31 46.40
N ALA A 845 -11.56 -60.32 46.96
CA ALA A 845 -10.85 -61.33 46.17
C ALA A 845 -11.78 -62.09 45.21
N ALA A 846 -12.94 -62.52 45.69
CA ALA A 846 -13.95 -63.21 44.88
C ALA A 846 -14.55 -62.27 43.81
N ALA A 847 -14.84 -61.01 44.16
CA ALA A 847 -15.36 -60.00 43.25
C ALA A 847 -14.37 -59.63 42.12
N GLN A 848 -13.06 -59.57 42.39
CA GLN A 848 -12.05 -59.33 41.34
C GLN A 848 -11.94 -60.48 40.32
N ALA A 849 -12.21 -61.72 40.74
CA ALA A 849 -12.30 -62.85 39.81
C ALA A 849 -13.58 -62.75 38.95
N ALA A 850 -14.73 -62.45 39.57
CA ALA A 850 -15.99 -62.24 38.87
C ALA A 850 -15.96 -61.07 37.87
N ALA A 851 -15.35 -59.94 38.25
CA ALA A 851 -15.28 -58.75 37.40
C ALA A 851 -14.45 -58.99 36.13
N ARG A 852 -13.30 -59.66 36.24
CA ARG A 852 -12.49 -60.05 35.07
C ARG A 852 -13.26 -60.99 34.14
N ARG A 853 -14.01 -61.96 34.70
CA ARG A 853 -14.87 -62.85 33.91
C ARG A 853 -15.96 -62.08 33.16
N ARG A 854 -16.59 -61.07 33.79
CA ARG A 854 -17.61 -60.19 33.16
C ARG A 854 -17.04 -59.23 32.11
N ASP A 855 -15.84 -58.69 32.32
CA ASP A 855 -15.17 -57.84 31.34
C ASP A 855 -14.83 -58.63 30.08
N TYR A 856 -14.24 -59.84 30.22
CA TYR A 856 -14.07 -60.75 29.10
C TYR A 856 -15.39 -61.16 28.45
N ASP A 857 -16.45 -61.45 29.23
CA ASP A 857 -17.79 -61.71 28.68
C ASP A 857 -18.37 -60.53 27.87
N THR A 858 -18.16 -59.29 28.32
CA THR A 858 -18.69 -58.09 27.68
C THR A 858 -17.90 -57.75 26.43
N ARG A 859 -16.56 -57.79 26.49
CA ARG A 859 -15.69 -57.62 25.32
C ARG A 859 -15.93 -58.73 24.30
N LEU A 860 -16.12 -59.97 24.75
CA LEU A 860 -16.46 -61.09 23.91
C LEU A 860 -17.84 -60.90 23.26
N SER A 861 -18.85 -60.45 24.00
CA SER A 861 -20.19 -60.19 23.45
C SER A 861 -20.17 -59.05 22.43
N SER A 862 -19.43 -57.98 22.70
CA SER A 862 -19.22 -56.86 21.77
C SER A 862 -18.40 -57.27 20.55
N ALA A 863 -17.33 -58.07 20.73
CA ALA A 863 -16.56 -58.64 19.63
C ALA A 863 -17.44 -59.58 18.78
N ILE A 864 -18.26 -60.43 19.40
CA ILE A 864 -19.22 -61.30 18.71
C ILE A 864 -20.25 -60.48 17.93
N GLU A 865 -20.79 -59.39 18.50
CA GLU A 865 -21.79 -58.58 17.80
C GLU A 865 -21.16 -57.72 16.70
N THR A 866 -19.93 -57.23 16.86
CA THR A 866 -19.19 -56.55 15.79
C THR A 866 -18.72 -57.50 14.68
N ASP A 867 -18.36 -58.73 15.03
CA ASP A 867 -18.07 -59.82 14.09
C ASP A 867 -19.34 -60.23 13.33
N ARG A 868 -20.44 -60.41 14.05
CA ARG A 868 -21.77 -60.66 13.47
C ARG A 868 -22.24 -59.52 12.59
N LEU A 869 -22.08 -58.25 12.99
CA LEU A 869 -22.46 -57.09 12.17
C LEU A 869 -21.52 -56.90 10.97
N ALA A 870 -20.26 -57.34 11.06
CA ALA A 870 -19.36 -57.39 9.91
C ALA A 870 -19.71 -58.57 8.97
N ASP A 871 -20.11 -59.73 9.50
CA ASP A 871 -20.66 -60.85 8.74
C ASP A 871 -21.99 -60.50 8.08
N GLU A 872 -22.91 -59.81 8.79
CA GLU A 872 -24.18 -59.31 8.28
C GLU A 872 -23.97 -58.19 7.26
N GLY A 873 -23.07 -57.23 7.51
CA GLY A 873 -22.74 -56.17 6.56
C GLY A 873 -22.04 -56.69 5.29
N LEU A 874 -21.21 -57.72 5.43
CA LEU A 874 -20.61 -58.44 4.30
C LEU A 874 -21.66 -59.28 3.56
N ALA A 875 -22.55 -59.96 4.29
CA ALA A 875 -23.65 -60.72 3.71
C ALA A 875 -24.66 -59.79 3.01
N GLU A 876 -24.93 -58.58 3.53
CA GLU A 876 -25.75 -57.55 2.89
C GLU A 876 -25.06 -56.96 1.68
N ALA A 877 -23.75 -56.65 1.74
CA ALA A 877 -23.02 -56.16 0.57
C ALA A 877 -22.96 -57.24 -0.53
N ARG A 878 -22.71 -58.50 -0.16
CA ARG A 878 -22.76 -59.66 -1.05
C ARG A 878 -24.18 -59.98 -1.53
N ALA A 879 -25.21 -59.80 -0.73
CA ALA A 879 -26.60 -60.01 -1.13
C ALA A 879 -27.14 -58.86 -1.99
N ALA A 880 -26.66 -57.63 -1.79
CA ALA A 880 -26.91 -56.51 -2.67
C ALA A 880 -26.21 -56.74 -4.03
N LEU A 881 -24.96 -57.22 -4.03
CA LEU A 881 -24.28 -57.62 -5.25
C LEU A 881 -24.91 -58.83 -5.92
N ALA A 882 -25.28 -59.88 -5.19
CA ALA A 882 -25.96 -61.06 -5.71
C ALA A 882 -27.38 -60.73 -6.19
N GLY A 883 -28.08 -59.80 -5.53
CA GLY A 883 -29.37 -59.26 -5.96
C GLY A 883 -29.24 -58.44 -7.23
N LEU A 884 -28.19 -57.62 -7.36
CA LEU A 884 -27.86 -56.92 -8.61
C LEU A 884 -27.39 -57.91 -9.70
N ALA A 885 -26.70 -59.01 -9.35
CA ALA A 885 -26.33 -60.08 -10.28
C ALA A 885 -27.55 -60.86 -10.78
N ALA A 886 -28.52 -61.13 -9.91
CA ALA A 886 -29.78 -61.77 -10.24
C ALA A 886 -30.71 -60.84 -11.04
N GLU A 887 -30.80 -59.54 -10.70
CA GLU A 887 -31.44 -58.51 -11.56
C GLU A 887 -30.77 -58.46 -12.95
N ALA A 888 -29.45 -58.65 -13.00
CA ALA A 888 -28.67 -58.74 -14.23
C ALA A 888 -28.76 -60.11 -14.93
N GLY A 889 -29.41 -61.12 -14.35
CA GLY A 889 -29.50 -62.47 -14.91
C GLY A 889 -28.16 -63.22 -15.01
N LEU A 890 -27.14 -62.78 -14.28
CA LEU A 890 -25.84 -63.45 -14.21
C LEU A 890 -25.94 -64.66 -13.28
N GLY A 891 -25.68 -65.86 -13.82
CA GLY A 891 -25.39 -67.04 -12.98
C GLY A 891 -24.09 -66.85 -12.18
N GLU A 892 -23.80 -67.80 -11.27
CA GLU A 892 -22.73 -67.72 -10.25
C GLU A 892 -21.30 -67.45 -10.76
N SER A 893 -21.06 -67.43 -12.07
CA SER A 893 -19.75 -67.20 -12.71
C SER A 893 -19.61 -65.84 -13.42
N GLY A 894 -20.63 -64.97 -13.39
CA GLY A 894 -20.63 -63.69 -14.12
C GLY A 894 -19.95 -62.53 -13.37
N SER A 895 -18.97 -61.86 -13.97
CA SER A 895 -18.32 -60.68 -13.36
C SER A 895 -19.20 -59.43 -13.47
N LEU A 896 -19.81 -59.05 -12.34
CA LEU A 896 -20.55 -57.79 -12.15
C LEU A 896 -19.75 -56.54 -12.55
N GLN A 897 -18.44 -56.54 -12.29
CA GLN A 897 -17.59 -55.39 -12.54
C GLN A 897 -17.36 -55.17 -14.04
N ALA A 898 -17.30 -56.24 -14.83
CA ALA A 898 -17.29 -56.16 -16.30
C ALA A 898 -18.65 -55.70 -16.88
N VAL A 899 -19.76 -56.10 -16.24
CA VAL A 899 -21.11 -55.66 -16.63
C VAL A 899 -21.30 -54.15 -16.40
N LEU A 900 -20.83 -53.62 -15.28
CA LEU A 900 -20.85 -52.18 -15.01
C LEU A 900 -20.14 -51.37 -16.12
N MET A 901 -18.93 -51.78 -16.51
CA MET A 901 -18.16 -51.10 -17.57
C MET A 901 -18.86 -51.11 -18.93
N ARG A 902 -19.59 -52.18 -19.28
CA ARG A 902 -20.40 -52.24 -20.53
C ARG A 902 -21.65 -51.36 -20.44
N LEU A 903 -22.30 -51.30 -19.29
CA LEU A 903 -23.51 -50.50 -19.07
C LEU A 903 -23.27 -49.00 -19.21
N ASP A 904 -22.20 -48.49 -18.61
CA ASP A 904 -21.82 -47.07 -18.70
C ASP A 904 -21.53 -46.66 -20.15
N ARG A 905 -20.81 -47.51 -20.89
CA ARG A 905 -20.45 -47.24 -22.29
C ARG A 905 -21.67 -47.26 -23.23
N HIS A 906 -22.63 -48.15 -23.00
CA HIS A 906 -23.87 -48.22 -23.78
C HIS A 906 -24.85 -47.09 -23.47
N ALA A 907 -24.95 -46.65 -22.21
CA ALA A 907 -25.80 -45.53 -21.84
C ALA A 907 -25.35 -44.22 -22.53
N ALA A 908 -24.04 -43.99 -22.63
CA ALA A 908 -23.47 -42.85 -23.35
C ALA A 908 -23.83 -42.87 -24.85
N LEU A 909 -23.57 -43.99 -25.53
CA LEU A 909 -23.80 -44.14 -26.97
C LEU A 909 -25.29 -44.06 -27.36
N ARG A 910 -26.21 -44.54 -26.50
CA ARG A 910 -27.65 -44.55 -26.81
C ARG A 910 -28.35 -43.20 -26.60
N ALA A 911 -27.75 -42.30 -25.82
CA ALA A 911 -28.16 -40.89 -25.78
C ALA A 911 -27.67 -40.16 -27.04
N GLU A 912 -26.39 -40.36 -27.40
CA GLU A 912 -25.78 -39.84 -28.63
C GLU A 912 -26.59 -40.13 -29.91
N LEU A 913 -27.21 -41.30 -30.01
CA LEU A 913 -27.87 -41.77 -31.24
C LEU A 913 -29.24 -41.12 -31.49
N ARG A 914 -30.08 -40.96 -30.45
CA ARG A 914 -31.43 -40.35 -30.62
C ARG A 914 -31.36 -38.87 -30.99
N ASP A 915 -30.48 -38.12 -30.34
CA ASP A 915 -30.31 -36.68 -30.59
C ASP A 915 -29.77 -36.40 -32.01
N ARG A 916 -29.16 -37.40 -32.68
CA ARG A 916 -28.66 -37.28 -34.05
C ARG A 916 -29.71 -37.54 -35.12
N HIS A 917 -30.72 -38.38 -34.85
CA HIS A 917 -31.67 -38.81 -35.89
C HIS A 917 -32.75 -37.77 -36.22
N GLU A 918 -33.47 -37.24 -35.21
CA GLU A 918 -34.57 -36.27 -35.44
C GLU A 918 -34.05 -34.95 -36.06
N ASN A 919 -32.79 -34.59 -35.79
CA ASN A 919 -32.13 -33.43 -36.38
C ASN A 919 -31.94 -33.55 -37.90
N MET A 920 -31.81 -34.76 -38.47
CA MET A 920 -31.44 -34.93 -39.88
C MET A 920 -32.58 -34.53 -40.84
N LEU A 921 -33.74 -35.15 -40.66
CA LEU A 921 -34.83 -35.10 -41.64
C LEU A 921 -35.51 -33.73 -41.71
N SER A 922 -35.42 -32.91 -40.66
CA SER A 922 -36.02 -31.56 -40.62
C SER A 922 -35.27 -30.50 -41.44
N LEU A 923 -34.08 -30.83 -41.98
CA LEU A 923 -33.11 -29.86 -42.49
C LEU A 923 -32.90 -29.87 -44.03
N ALA A 924 -33.71 -30.61 -44.80
CA ALA A 924 -33.37 -31.01 -46.18
C ALA A 924 -33.67 -30.04 -47.36
N ASP A 925 -34.21 -28.84 -47.12
CA ASP A 925 -34.66 -27.89 -48.16
C ASP A 925 -35.56 -28.50 -49.27
N GLY A 926 -36.35 -29.53 -48.94
CA GLY A 926 -37.29 -30.18 -49.87
C GLY A 926 -36.75 -31.41 -50.61
N LEU A 927 -35.50 -31.82 -50.36
CA LEU A 927 -35.03 -33.17 -50.71
C LEU A 927 -35.63 -34.22 -49.75
N ASP A 928 -35.93 -35.41 -50.26
CA ASP A 928 -36.36 -36.59 -49.50
C ASP A 928 -35.17 -37.51 -49.17
N GLU A 929 -35.29 -38.43 -48.19
CA GLU A 929 -34.17 -39.22 -47.67
C GLU A 929 -33.28 -39.91 -48.74
N GLU A 930 -33.82 -40.25 -49.91
CA GLU A 930 -33.07 -40.78 -51.05
C GLU A 930 -32.36 -39.71 -51.89
N SER A 931 -33.00 -38.57 -52.18
CA SER A 931 -32.33 -37.44 -52.84
C SER A 931 -31.24 -36.86 -51.95
N ILE A 932 -31.52 -36.79 -50.65
CA ILE A 932 -30.58 -36.53 -49.58
C ILE A 932 -29.37 -37.47 -49.72
N LYS A 933 -29.55 -38.81 -49.68
CA LYS A 933 -28.46 -39.80 -49.79
C LYS A 933 -27.71 -39.79 -51.13
N THR A 934 -28.38 -39.46 -52.23
CA THR A 934 -27.77 -39.44 -53.58
C THR A 934 -26.94 -38.19 -53.77
N GLU A 935 -27.51 -37.04 -53.42
CA GLU A 935 -26.84 -35.76 -53.53
C GLU A 935 -25.73 -35.72 -52.44
N LEU A 936 -25.89 -36.40 -51.28
CA LEU A 936 -24.85 -36.78 -50.29
C LEU A 936 -23.67 -37.60 -50.85
N ALA A 937 -23.92 -38.55 -51.75
CA ALA A 937 -22.89 -39.46 -52.23
C ALA A 937 -21.88 -38.77 -53.16
N GLY A 938 -22.31 -37.74 -53.91
CA GLY A 938 -21.44 -36.87 -54.72
C GLY A 938 -20.91 -35.66 -53.96
N PHE A 939 -21.02 -35.68 -52.64
CA PHE A 939 -20.92 -34.49 -51.81
C PHE A 939 -19.98 -34.70 -50.60
N ASP A 940 -20.30 -35.70 -49.78
CA ASP A 940 -19.74 -35.97 -48.45
C ASP A 940 -19.83 -34.83 -47.43
N ALA A 941 -20.44 -35.14 -46.28
CA ALA A 941 -20.72 -34.30 -45.13
C ALA A 941 -19.82 -33.11 -44.85
N ASP A 942 -18.53 -33.32 -44.90
CA ASP A 942 -17.54 -32.32 -44.50
C ASP A 942 -17.54 -31.13 -45.47
N THR A 943 -18.05 -31.41 -46.67
CA THR A 943 -18.18 -30.63 -47.88
C THR A 943 -19.02 -29.32 -47.85
N LEU A 944 -20.21 -29.33 -47.20
CA LEU A 944 -21.33 -28.50 -47.70
C LEU A 944 -21.67 -27.24 -46.94
N GLU A 945 -22.23 -27.35 -45.73
CA GLU A 945 -23.32 -26.52 -45.18
C GLU A 945 -22.71 -25.27 -44.55
N GLN A 946 -21.97 -24.58 -45.40
CA GLN A 946 -20.77 -23.79 -45.16
C GLN A 946 -20.52 -23.21 -46.55
N ARG A 947 -20.16 -24.00 -47.53
CA ARG A 947 -20.35 -23.67 -48.92
C ARG A 947 -21.81 -23.24 -49.37
N LEU A 948 -22.94 -23.42 -48.62
CA LEU A 948 -24.14 -22.51 -48.58
C LEU A 948 -24.30 -21.83 -47.18
N SER A 949 -23.53 -22.02 -46.11
CA SER A 949 -23.63 -21.12 -44.93
C SER A 949 -22.69 -19.92 -45.13
N GLU A 950 -21.40 -20.19 -45.15
CA GLU A 950 -20.28 -19.40 -45.69
C GLU A 950 -20.63 -18.61 -46.96
N LEU A 951 -21.49 -19.03 -47.91
CA LEU A 951 -21.57 -18.34 -49.22
C LEU A 951 -22.67 -17.25 -49.52
N GLU A 952 -23.74 -17.02 -48.75
CA GLU A 952 -24.49 -15.72 -48.80
C GLU A 952 -24.50 -15.06 -47.44
N ARG A 953 -24.00 -15.76 -46.41
CA ARG A 953 -23.30 -15.04 -45.36
C ARG A 953 -22.14 -14.31 -46.00
N GLU A 954 -21.28 -14.94 -46.79
CA GLU A 954 -20.25 -14.20 -47.52
C GLU A 954 -20.83 -13.22 -48.55
N THR A 955 -21.90 -13.48 -49.30
CA THR A 955 -22.47 -12.39 -50.14
C THR A 955 -22.96 -11.19 -49.36
N GLU A 956 -23.88 -11.36 -48.39
CA GLU A 956 -24.45 -10.23 -47.64
C GLU A 956 -23.37 -9.57 -46.77
N ARG A 957 -22.45 -10.37 -46.20
CA ARG A 957 -21.23 -9.87 -45.56
C ARG A 957 -20.42 -9.05 -46.54
N LEU A 958 -20.13 -9.51 -47.75
CA LEU A 958 -19.35 -8.77 -48.75
C LEU A 958 -20.07 -7.50 -49.25
N GLU A 959 -21.40 -7.45 -49.26
CA GLU A 959 -22.15 -6.19 -49.52
C GLU A 959 -22.04 -5.19 -48.38
N LEU A 960 -22.21 -5.67 -47.15
CA LEU A 960 -22.15 -4.83 -45.96
C LEU A 960 -20.71 -4.40 -45.70
N GLU A 961 -19.74 -5.33 -45.70
CA GLU A 961 -18.29 -5.09 -45.67
C GLU A 961 -17.86 -4.13 -46.76
N SER A 962 -18.42 -4.16 -47.98
CA SER A 962 -18.08 -3.16 -49.01
C SER A 962 -18.48 -1.74 -48.57
N LYS A 963 -19.71 -1.55 -48.09
CA LYS A 963 -20.19 -0.23 -47.63
C LYS A 963 -19.53 0.22 -46.32
N GLU A 964 -19.33 -0.71 -45.39
CA GLU A 964 -18.70 -0.48 -44.09
C GLU A 964 -17.21 -0.22 -44.26
N SER A 965 -16.46 -1.07 -44.98
CA SER A 965 -15.03 -0.86 -45.27
C SER A 965 -14.78 0.47 -45.98
N PHE A 966 -15.67 0.91 -46.89
CA PHE A 966 -15.56 2.21 -47.54
C PHE A 966 -15.77 3.38 -46.55
N ALA A 967 -16.81 3.32 -45.71
CA ALA A 967 -17.08 4.34 -44.70
C ALA A 967 -16.03 4.33 -43.57
N GLU A 968 -15.50 3.17 -43.22
CA GLU A 968 -14.47 2.97 -42.21
C GLU A 968 -13.10 3.42 -42.73
N HIS A 969 -12.75 3.12 -43.98
CA HIS A 969 -11.56 3.66 -44.65
C HIS A 969 -11.54 5.20 -44.59
N ASP A 970 -12.64 5.89 -44.96
CA ASP A 970 -12.72 7.37 -44.85
C ASP A 970 -12.61 7.87 -43.40
N ARG A 971 -13.23 7.18 -42.43
CA ARG A 971 -13.10 7.52 -41.00
C ARG A 971 -11.67 7.36 -40.50
N GLU A 972 -11.01 6.25 -40.82
CA GLU A 972 -9.66 5.92 -40.36
C GLU A 972 -8.59 6.81 -41.05
N VAL A 973 -8.79 7.22 -42.31
CA VAL A 973 -7.98 8.28 -42.96
C VAL A 973 -8.06 9.60 -42.17
N ARG A 974 -9.26 10.02 -41.75
CA ARG A 974 -9.44 11.25 -40.95
C ARG A 974 -8.91 11.10 -39.52
N ARG A 975 -9.07 9.91 -38.94
CA ARG A 975 -8.55 9.55 -37.62
C ARG A 975 -7.02 9.63 -37.60
N ARG A 976 -6.34 9.17 -38.66
CA ARG A 976 -4.89 9.35 -38.81
C ARG A 976 -4.49 10.82 -38.66
N ALA A 977 -5.11 11.71 -39.43
CA ALA A 977 -4.80 13.14 -39.39
C ALA A 977 -5.07 13.79 -38.02
N ALA A 978 -6.11 13.36 -37.30
CA ALA A 978 -6.39 13.86 -35.95
C ALA A 978 -5.35 13.39 -34.90
N LEU A 979 -4.86 12.17 -35.05
CA LEU A 979 -3.88 11.55 -34.14
C LEU A 979 -2.45 12.05 -34.39
N GLU A 980 -2.12 12.43 -35.63
CA GLU A 980 -0.88 13.14 -36.01
C GLU A 980 -0.71 14.48 -35.28
N LEU A 981 -1.80 15.04 -34.75
CA LEU A 981 -1.88 16.35 -34.08
C LEU A 981 -2.28 16.26 -32.60
N GLY A 982 -2.41 15.04 -32.03
CA GLY A 982 -2.95 14.81 -30.70
C GLY A 982 -1.93 14.91 -29.55
N ALA A 983 -1.96 15.99 -28.77
CA ALA A 983 -1.06 16.22 -27.62
C ALA A 983 -1.28 15.32 -26.37
N GLY A 984 -1.96 14.18 -26.50
CA GLY A 984 -2.34 13.29 -25.39
C GLY A 984 -1.27 12.26 -25.01
N ALA A 985 -0.65 11.61 -26.00
CA ALA A 985 0.21 10.44 -25.81
C ALA A 985 1.44 10.71 -24.93
N GLU A 986 2.13 11.83 -25.14
CA GLU A 986 3.31 12.22 -24.35
C GLU A 986 2.95 12.46 -22.88
N LEU A 987 1.82 13.13 -22.64
CA LEU A 987 1.31 13.40 -21.30
C LEU A 987 0.88 12.10 -20.59
N ALA A 988 0.26 11.17 -21.30
CA ALA A 988 -0.11 9.85 -20.79
C ALA A 988 1.13 9.00 -20.45
N ALA A 989 2.14 9.00 -21.32
CA ALA A 989 3.41 8.29 -21.09
C ALA A 989 4.17 8.85 -19.87
N GLN A 990 4.19 10.18 -19.69
CA GLN A 990 4.79 10.81 -18.51
C GLN A 990 4.00 10.49 -17.22
N LYS A 991 2.66 10.52 -17.27
CA LYS A 991 1.82 10.06 -16.14
C LYS A 991 2.07 8.60 -15.78
N ARG A 992 2.24 7.71 -16.77
CA ARG A 992 2.55 6.29 -16.51
C ARG A 992 3.91 6.12 -15.83
N ARG A 993 4.96 6.81 -16.29
CA ARG A 993 6.29 6.76 -15.65
C ARG A 993 6.26 7.26 -14.21
N ASN A 994 5.50 8.31 -13.93
CA ASN A 994 5.33 8.81 -12.56
C ASN A 994 4.62 7.77 -11.68
N ALA A 995 3.52 7.18 -12.14
CA ALA A 995 2.79 6.16 -11.40
C ALA A 995 3.58 4.83 -11.24
N GLU A 996 4.43 4.49 -12.22
CA GLU A 996 5.39 3.37 -12.13
C GLU A 996 6.47 3.63 -11.08
N GLY A 997 6.95 4.87 -10.96
CA GLY A 997 7.81 5.33 -9.87
C GLY A 997 7.11 5.26 -8.51
N GLU A 998 5.85 5.71 -8.41
CA GLU A 998 5.03 5.58 -7.20
C GLU A 998 4.83 4.11 -6.79
N LEU A 999 4.56 3.21 -7.74
CA LEU A 999 4.44 1.77 -7.50
C LEU A 999 5.75 1.13 -7.06
N ALA A 1000 6.87 1.45 -7.72
CA ALA A 1000 8.18 0.92 -7.36
C ALA A 1000 8.63 1.40 -5.97
N ALA A 1001 8.34 2.67 -5.64
CA ALA A 1001 8.54 3.21 -4.29
C ALA A 1001 7.64 2.51 -3.27
N ALA A 1002 6.33 2.40 -3.52
CA ALA A 1002 5.40 1.71 -2.62
C ALA A 1002 5.76 0.23 -2.40
N ALA A 1003 6.14 -0.50 -3.46
CA ALA A 1003 6.58 -1.89 -3.36
C ALA A 1003 7.91 -2.03 -2.59
N ARG A 1004 8.84 -1.08 -2.76
CA ARG A 1004 10.10 -1.03 -2.01
C ARG A 1004 9.85 -0.71 -0.53
N ASP A 1005 9.05 0.32 -0.24
CA ASP A 1005 8.66 0.71 1.12
C ASP A 1005 8.00 -0.49 1.83
N TRP A 1006 7.02 -1.13 1.19
CA TRP A 1006 6.36 -2.33 1.69
C TRP A 1006 7.33 -3.49 1.93
N ALA A 1007 8.21 -3.78 0.96
CA ALA A 1007 9.18 -4.86 1.10
C ALA A 1007 10.18 -4.59 2.22
N VAL A 1008 10.65 -3.35 2.40
CA VAL A 1008 11.52 -2.96 3.51
C VAL A 1008 10.80 -3.11 4.85
N LEU A 1009 9.54 -2.65 4.95
CA LEU A 1009 8.75 -2.75 6.18
C LEU A 1009 8.42 -4.22 6.53
N LYS A 1010 7.98 -5.05 5.57
CA LYS A 1010 7.72 -6.48 5.80
C LYS A 1010 9.00 -7.29 6.03
N LEU A 1011 10.12 -7.01 5.33
CA LEU A 1011 11.41 -7.64 5.66
C LEU A 1011 11.89 -7.21 7.05
N GLY A 1012 11.68 -5.96 7.44
CA GLY A 1012 11.90 -5.46 8.79
C GLY A 1012 11.06 -6.23 9.82
N ALA A 1013 9.75 -6.34 9.61
CA ALA A 1013 8.84 -7.09 10.48
C ALA A 1013 9.17 -8.60 10.56
N LEU A 1014 9.59 -9.22 9.44
CA LEU A 1014 10.02 -10.62 9.38
C LEU A 1014 11.37 -10.86 10.08
N LEU A 1015 12.35 -9.99 9.87
CA LEU A 1015 13.66 -10.08 10.54
C LEU A 1015 13.53 -9.81 12.04
N LEU A 1016 12.74 -8.80 12.42
CA LEU A 1016 12.45 -8.47 13.81
C LEU A 1016 11.63 -9.59 14.47
N GLY A 1017 10.63 -10.13 13.77
CA GLY A 1017 9.89 -11.32 14.20
C GLY A 1017 10.80 -12.52 14.41
N ARG A 1018 11.69 -12.85 13.47
CA ARG A 1018 12.65 -13.95 13.61
C ARG A 1018 13.71 -13.70 14.69
N ALA A 1019 14.07 -12.45 14.95
CA ALA A 1019 14.94 -12.08 16.07
C ALA A 1019 14.22 -12.21 17.42
N ILE A 1020 12.94 -11.81 17.50
CA ILE A 1020 12.07 -12.01 18.65
C ILE A 1020 11.90 -13.51 18.94
N GLU A 1021 11.56 -14.33 17.93
CA GLU A 1021 11.42 -15.78 18.12
C GLU A 1021 12.74 -16.44 18.53
N ARG A 1022 13.86 -16.10 17.88
CA ARG A 1022 15.18 -16.62 18.29
C ARG A 1022 15.56 -16.20 19.72
N HIS A 1023 15.15 -15.01 20.17
CA HIS A 1023 15.36 -14.57 21.54
C HIS A 1023 14.41 -15.28 22.52
N ARG A 1024 13.15 -15.50 22.13
CA ARG A 1024 12.18 -16.31 22.88
C ARG A 1024 12.71 -17.73 23.07
N GLU A 1025 13.03 -18.45 22.00
CA GLU A 1025 13.62 -19.81 22.04
C GLU A 1025 14.85 -19.89 22.96
N ALA A 1026 15.77 -18.92 22.85
CA ALA A 1026 16.98 -18.89 23.67
C ALA A 1026 16.74 -18.56 25.15
N ALA A 1027 15.68 -17.79 25.48
CA ALA A 1027 15.37 -17.38 26.85
C ALA A 1027 14.39 -18.32 27.57
N HIS A 1028 13.49 -18.98 26.83
CA HIS A 1028 12.37 -19.73 27.41
C HIS A 1028 12.82 -21.05 28.05
N ASN A 1029 13.75 -21.77 27.42
CA ASN A 1029 14.16 -23.11 27.87
C ASN A 1029 14.85 -23.10 29.27
N PRO A 1030 15.86 -22.24 29.55
CA PRO A 1030 16.50 -22.19 30.87
C PRO A 1030 15.57 -21.69 31.99
N LEU A 1031 14.67 -20.74 31.68
CA LEU A 1031 13.74 -20.19 32.67
C LEU A 1031 12.62 -21.19 33.00
N MET A 1032 12.06 -21.90 32.01
CA MET A 1032 11.09 -22.98 32.26
C MET A 1032 11.71 -24.14 33.05
N ALA A 1033 12.98 -24.48 32.81
CA ALA A 1033 13.70 -25.46 33.61
C ALA A 1033 13.82 -25.00 35.08
N ARG A 1034 14.28 -23.78 35.33
CA ARG A 1034 14.40 -23.23 36.70
C ARG A 1034 13.04 -23.05 37.40
N ALA A 1035 12.01 -22.63 36.68
CA ALA A 1035 10.64 -22.59 37.20
C ALA A 1035 10.13 -23.99 37.56
N GLY A 1036 10.55 -25.03 36.82
CA GLY A 1036 10.33 -26.43 37.18
C GLY A 1036 11.01 -26.83 38.49
N GLU A 1037 12.28 -26.47 38.68
CA GLU A 1037 13.00 -26.72 39.93
C GLU A 1037 12.32 -26.03 41.13
N VAL A 1038 12.03 -24.73 41.02
CA VAL A 1038 11.35 -23.97 42.09
C VAL A 1038 9.94 -24.53 42.35
N PHE A 1039 9.21 -24.96 41.32
CA PHE A 1039 7.90 -25.58 41.48
C PHE A 1039 7.99 -26.95 42.18
N ALA A 1040 9.03 -27.74 41.91
CA ALA A 1040 9.29 -28.97 42.64
C ALA A 1040 9.59 -28.70 44.13
N THR A 1041 10.40 -27.68 44.44
CA THR A 1041 10.66 -27.24 45.82
C THR A 1041 9.39 -26.79 46.53
N LEU A 1042 8.58 -25.92 45.89
CA LEU A 1042 7.32 -25.39 46.45
C LEU A 1042 6.25 -26.47 46.68
N THR A 1043 6.24 -27.54 45.88
CA THR A 1043 5.26 -28.63 45.96
C THR A 1043 5.76 -29.85 46.74
N GLY A 1044 6.91 -29.74 47.42
CA GLY A 1044 7.51 -30.85 48.17
C GLY A 1044 7.86 -32.08 47.33
N GLY A 1045 8.10 -31.89 46.03
CA GLY A 1045 8.36 -32.97 45.07
C GLY A 1045 7.10 -33.69 44.54
N ALA A 1046 5.88 -33.25 44.87
CA ALA A 1046 4.65 -33.79 44.27
C ALA A 1046 4.64 -33.60 42.74
N PHE A 1047 5.27 -32.53 42.26
CA PHE A 1047 5.61 -32.31 40.86
C PHE A 1047 7.13 -32.30 40.69
N SER A 1048 7.63 -32.92 39.63
CA SER A 1048 9.06 -32.99 39.31
C SER A 1048 9.53 -31.82 38.42
N GLY A 1049 8.64 -30.88 38.13
CA GLY A 1049 8.91 -29.68 37.33
C GLY A 1049 7.85 -29.37 36.28
N LEU A 1050 8.22 -28.61 35.27
CA LEU A 1050 7.36 -28.18 34.16
C LEU A 1050 7.76 -28.89 32.86
N GLY A 1051 6.85 -28.92 31.89
CA GLY A 1051 7.10 -29.37 30.54
C GLY A 1051 6.13 -28.75 29.55
N SER A 1052 6.31 -29.04 28.26
CA SER A 1052 5.40 -28.66 27.19
C SER A 1052 4.66 -29.87 26.61
N LEU A 1053 3.41 -29.66 26.20
CA LEU A 1053 2.69 -30.47 25.23
C LEU A 1053 2.33 -29.57 24.05
N TYR A 1054 2.07 -30.14 22.87
CA TYR A 1054 1.57 -29.38 21.73
C TYR A 1054 0.06 -29.61 21.59
N ASP A 1055 -0.67 -28.58 21.15
CA ASP A 1055 -2.10 -28.69 20.83
C ASP A 1055 -2.34 -29.09 19.36
N GLU A 1056 -3.61 -29.11 18.95
CA GLU A 1056 -4.00 -29.47 17.57
C GLU A 1056 -3.54 -28.43 16.51
N GLY A 1057 -3.10 -27.24 16.94
CA GLY A 1057 -2.54 -26.18 16.11
C GLY A 1057 -1.00 -26.11 16.13
N ASP A 1058 -0.32 -27.11 16.71
CA ASP A 1058 1.13 -27.16 16.90
C ASP A 1058 1.67 -26.07 17.85
N LEU A 1059 0.81 -25.52 18.73
CA LEU A 1059 1.17 -24.51 19.73
C LEU A 1059 1.60 -25.16 21.06
N PRO A 1060 2.69 -24.68 21.72
CA PRO A 1060 3.17 -25.24 22.97
C PRO A 1060 2.33 -24.80 24.18
N LEU A 1061 1.65 -25.76 24.81
CA LEU A 1061 0.93 -25.63 26.08
C LEU A 1061 1.82 -26.04 27.27
N LEU A 1062 1.84 -25.21 28.32
CA LEU A 1062 2.56 -25.48 29.56
C LEU A 1062 1.84 -26.53 30.42
N VAL A 1063 2.57 -27.53 30.91
CA VAL A 1063 2.05 -28.58 31.81
C VAL A 1063 2.94 -28.78 33.04
N ALA A 1064 2.30 -29.08 34.17
CA ALA A 1064 2.94 -29.49 35.41
C ALA A 1064 3.25 -31.00 35.35
N ARG A 1065 4.53 -31.39 35.42
CA ARG A 1065 4.94 -32.80 35.38
C ARG A 1065 4.92 -33.40 36.78
N ARG A 1066 4.10 -34.43 37.01
CA ARG A 1066 4.08 -35.20 38.26
C ARG A 1066 5.32 -36.10 38.35
N ALA A 1067 5.68 -36.53 39.56
CA ALA A 1067 6.82 -37.44 39.80
C ALA A 1067 6.77 -38.78 39.03
N ASN A 1068 5.59 -39.20 38.55
CA ASN A 1068 5.42 -40.38 37.68
C ASN A 1068 5.55 -40.09 36.17
N GLY A 1069 5.99 -38.88 35.79
CA GLY A 1069 6.16 -38.46 34.39
C GLY A 1069 4.88 -37.94 33.71
N ALA A 1070 3.71 -38.08 34.32
CA ALA A 1070 2.45 -37.59 33.73
C ALA A 1070 2.39 -36.06 33.73
N GLY A 1071 2.10 -35.47 32.57
CA GLY A 1071 1.82 -34.03 32.44
C GLY A 1071 0.36 -33.71 32.80
N LEU A 1072 0.16 -32.74 33.69
CA LEU A 1072 -1.15 -32.20 34.04
C LEU A 1072 -1.28 -30.78 33.49
N ARG A 1073 -2.39 -30.47 32.81
CA ARG A 1073 -2.68 -29.09 32.38
C ARG A 1073 -3.01 -28.20 33.57
N ILE A 1074 -2.87 -26.88 33.39
CA ILE A 1074 -2.98 -25.87 34.45
C ILE A 1074 -4.39 -25.83 35.05
N GLU A 1075 -5.43 -26.04 34.24
CA GLU A 1075 -6.83 -26.03 34.67
C GLU A 1075 -7.15 -27.18 35.64
N ALA A 1076 -6.40 -28.29 35.54
CA ALA A 1076 -6.54 -29.47 36.37
C ALA A 1076 -5.72 -29.42 37.68
N LEU A 1077 -4.99 -28.33 37.94
CA LEU A 1077 -4.31 -28.10 39.21
C LEU A 1077 -5.30 -27.58 40.27
N SER A 1078 -5.05 -27.87 41.55
CA SER A 1078 -5.79 -27.26 42.67
C SER A 1078 -5.46 -25.76 42.77
N GLU A 1079 -6.35 -24.95 43.34
CA GLU A 1079 -6.15 -23.49 43.48
C GLU A 1079 -4.80 -23.15 44.13
N GLY A 1080 -4.50 -23.69 45.31
CA GLY A 1080 -3.21 -23.50 45.96
C GLY A 1080 -2.00 -24.06 45.19
N THR A 1081 -2.20 -25.04 44.30
CA THR A 1081 -1.13 -25.52 43.40
C THR A 1081 -0.91 -24.58 42.22
N ARG A 1082 -1.95 -23.84 41.77
CA ARG A 1082 -1.81 -22.76 40.77
C ARG A 1082 -1.11 -21.55 41.38
N ASP A 1083 -1.45 -21.20 42.62
CA ASP A 1083 -0.72 -20.17 43.40
C ASP A 1083 0.78 -20.52 43.49
N GLN A 1084 1.11 -21.78 43.82
CA GLN A 1084 2.49 -22.29 43.85
C GLN A 1084 3.16 -22.29 42.46
N LEU A 1085 2.44 -22.60 41.38
CA LEU A 1085 2.98 -22.56 40.01
C LEU A 1085 3.29 -21.13 39.58
N TYR A 1086 2.38 -20.20 39.82
CA TYR A 1086 2.58 -18.79 39.52
C TYR A 1086 3.73 -18.20 40.34
N LEU A 1087 3.82 -18.54 41.64
CA LEU A 1087 4.96 -18.21 42.48
C LEU A 1087 6.27 -18.79 41.92
N ALA A 1088 6.31 -20.05 41.49
CA ALA A 1088 7.51 -20.68 40.92
C ALA A 1088 8.01 -19.97 39.65
N LEU A 1089 7.10 -19.68 38.72
CA LEU A 1089 7.39 -18.90 37.50
C LEU A 1089 7.92 -17.50 37.85
N ARG A 1090 7.37 -16.88 38.90
CA ARG A 1090 7.77 -15.54 39.34
C ARG A 1090 9.14 -15.50 39.98
N LEU A 1091 9.40 -16.46 40.85
CA LEU A 1091 10.65 -16.66 41.55
C LEU A 1091 11.80 -16.98 40.58
N ALA A 1092 11.61 -17.93 39.64
CA ALA A 1092 12.60 -18.22 38.60
C ALA A 1092 12.88 -17.03 37.68
N TYR A 1093 11.87 -16.19 37.39
CA TYR A 1093 12.07 -14.95 36.66
C TYR A 1093 12.92 -13.94 37.44
N VAL A 1094 12.58 -13.68 38.71
CA VAL A 1094 13.28 -12.71 39.57
C VAL A 1094 14.73 -13.13 39.84
N GLU A 1095 14.98 -14.43 39.99
CA GLU A 1095 16.33 -15.00 40.08
C GLU A 1095 17.11 -14.88 38.76
N SER A 1096 16.47 -15.20 37.61
CA SER A 1096 17.10 -14.98 36.30
C SER A 1096 17.41 -13.51 36.05
N TYR A 1097 16.63 -12.58 36.59
CA TYR A 1097 16.90 -11.14 36.53
C TYR A 1097 18.12 -10.78 37.38
N ALA A 1098 18.14 -11.24 38.65
CA ALA A 1098 19.25 -11.02 39.59
C ALA A 1098 20.61 -11.55 39.09
N SER A 1099 20.61 -12.61 38.26
CA SER A 1099 21.84 -13.13 37.64
C SER A 1099 22.45 -12.23 36.54
N ARG A 1100 21.71 -11.21 36.07
CA ARG A 1100 22.10 -10.37 34.91
C ARG A 1100 22.19 -8.88 35.22
N LEU A 1101 21.36 -8.40 36.14
CA LEU A 1101 21.16 -6.98 36.46
C LEU A 1101 20.99 -6.82 37.97
N GLU A 1102 21.31 -5.63 38.49
CA GLU A 1102 21.15 -5.30 39.90
C GLU A 1102 19.67 -5.42 40.32
N PRO A 1103 19.29 -6.40 41.17
CA PRO A 1103 17.88 -6.68 41.44
C PRO A 1103 17.35 -5.78 42.58
N PRO A 1104 16.15 -5.17 42.47
CA PRO A 1104 15.46 -4.69 43.65
C PRO A 1104 15.04 -5.87 44.56
N PRO A 1105 14.76 -5.63 45.85
CA PRO A 1105 14.33 -6.67 46.78
C PRO A 1105 12.97 -7.25 46.36
N PHE A 1106 12.83 -8.56 46.55
CA PHE A 1106 11.55 -9.25 46.44
C PHE A 1106 10.77 -9.12 47.75
N ILE A 1107 9.51 -8.72 47.65
CA ILE A 1107 8.63 -8.39 48.77
C ILE A 1107 7.33 -9.17 48.60
N ALA A 1108 7.07 -10.04 49.56
CA ALA A 1108 5.85 -10.83 49.66
C ALA A 1108 4.98 -10.31 50.81
N ASP A 1109 3.69 -10.07 50.58
CA ASP A 1109 2.71 -9.63 51.57
C ASP A 1109 1.62 -10.69 51.72
N ASP A 1110 1.68 -11.43 52.83
CA ASP A 1110 0.73 -12.50 53.21
C ASP A 1110 0.50 -13.59 52.13
N ILE A 1111 1.52 -13.89 51.31
CA ILE A 1111 1.39 -14.82 50.17
C ILE A 1111 1.11 -16.29 50.53
N PHE A 1112 1.27 -16.68 51.80
CA PHE A 1112 1.06 -18.05 52.28
C PHE A 1112 -0.29 -18.27 52.98
N VAL A 1113 -1.22 -17.32 52.92
CA VAL A 1113 -2.57 -17.44 53.54
C VAL A 1113 -3.38 -18.64 53.02
N THR A 1114 -3.11 -19.13 51.80
CA THR A 1114 -3.76 -20.33 51.22
C THR A 1114 -2.99 -21.63 51.46
N PHE A 1115 -1.86 -21.58 52.17
CA PHE A 1115 -0.92 -22.70 52.31
C PHE A 1115 -1.07 -23.33 53.71
N ASP A 1116 -1.03 -24.67 53.76
CA ASP A 1116 -0.88 -25.41 55.03
C ASP A 1116 0.55 -25.27 55.59
N ASP A 1117 0.80 -25.74 56.82
CA ASP A 1117 2.11 -25.67 57.48
C ASP A 1117 3.24 -26.28 56.63
N GLU A 1118 2.98 -27.39 55.93
CA GLU A 1118 3.96 -28.12 55.11
C GLU A 1118 4.31 -27.33 53.84
N ARG A 1119 3.29 -26.85 53.11
CA ARG A 1119 3.46 -25.93 51.97
C ARG A 1119 4.09 -24.61 52.37
N THR A 1120 3.81 -24.11 53.56
CA THR A 1120 4.44 -22.90 54.11
C THR A 1120 5.92 -23.14 54.37
N ALA A 1121 6.31 -24.29 54.92
CA ALA A 1121 7.72 -24.67 55.08
C ALA A 1121 8.45 -24.82 53.73
N HIS A 1122 7.80 -25.37 52.71
CA HIS A 1122 8.31 -25.41 51.34
C HIS A 1122 8.41 -24.03 50.69
N GLY A 1123 7.42 -23.16 50.93
CA GLY A 1123 7.42 -21.75 50.52
C GLY A 1123 8.58 -20.95 51.11
N VAL A 1124 8.76 -21.04 52.42
CA VAL A 1124 9.88 -20.47 53.18
C VAL A 1124 11.23 -20.93 52.63
N ALA A 1125 11.37 -22.24 52.34
CA ALA A 1125 12.61 -22.78 51.76
C ALA A 1125 12.91 -22.22 50.36
N ALA A 1126 11.91 -22.14 49.49
CA ALA A 1126 12.06 -21.58 48.14
C ALA A 1126 12.42 -20.08 48.16
N LEU A 1127 11.83 -19.30 49.08
CA LEU A 1127 12.20 -17.89 49.25
C LEU A 1127 13.64 -17.74 49.78
N ALA A 1128 14.07 -18.60 50.70
CA ALA A 1128 15.45 -18.56 51.22
C ALA A 1128 16.50 -18.98 50.19
N GLU A 1129 16.20 -19.94 49.30
CA GLU A 1129 17.08 -20.33 48.20
C GLU A 1129 17.44 -19.12 47.31
N ILE A 1130 16.43 -18.33 46.95
CA ILE A 1130 16.57 -17.13 46.12
C ILE A 1130 17.13 -15.93 46.90
N GLY A 1131 16.93 -15.93 48.22
CA GLY A 1131 17.53 -15.02 49.20
C GLY A 1131 19.07 -14.93 49.15
N ALA A 1132 19.73 -15.93 48.56
CA ALA A 1132 21.16 -15.87 48.27
C ALA A 1132 21.51 -14.78 47.23
N ASN A 1133 20.67 -14.63 46.20
CA ASN A 1133 20.95 -13.81 45.01
C ASN A 1133 20.32 -12.40 45.07
N LEU A 1134 19.24 -12.24 45.84
CA LEU A 1134 18.56 -10.97 46.08
C LEU A 1134 17.96 -10.95 47.50
N GLN A 1135 17.55 -9.79 48.01
CA GLN A 1135 16.93 -9.73 49.33
C GLN A 1135 15.44 -10.10 49.24
N CYS A 1136 15.02 -11.10 50.02
CA CYS A 1136 13.63 -11.52 50.14
C CYS A 1136 13.03 -11.04 51.48
N ILE A 1137 11.93 -10.30 51.41
CA ILE A 1137 11.19 -9.75 52.56
C ILE A 1137 9.76 -10.31 52.54
N LEU A 1138 9.39 -11.09 53.55
CA LEU A 1138 8.07 -11.65 53.73
C LEU A 1138 7.35 -10.93 54.87
N PHE A 1139 6.38 -10.10 54.54
CA PHE A 1139 5.41 -9.58 55.49
C PHE A 1139 4.35 -10.65 55.78
N THR A 1140 4.06 -10.92 57.07
CA THR A 1140 3.02 -11.88 57.44
C THR A 1140 2.27 -11.51 58.72
N HIS A 1141 0.97 -11.85 58.78
CA HIS A 1141 0.18 -11.79 60.02
C HIS A 1141 0.08 -13.11 60.78
N HIS A 1142 0.53 -14.22 60.19
CA HIS A 1142 0.52 -15.52 60.83
C HIS A 1142 1.82 -15.73 61.60
N ARG A 1143 1.76 -15.64 62.92
CA ARG A 1143 2.90 -15.98 63.81
C ARG A 1143 3.51 -17.34 63.49
N ARG A 1144 2.66 -18.31 63.12
CA ARG A 1144 3.08 -19.66 62.70
C ARG A 1144 4.03 -19.65 61.49
N THR A 1145 3.87 -18.72 60.54
CA THR A 1145 4.78 -18.56 59.39
C THR A 1145 6.17 -18.07 59.83
N ALA A 1146 6.25 -17.18 60.81
CA ALA A 1146 7.51 -16.74 61.40
C ALA A 1146 8.18 -17.85 62.24
N GLU A 1147 7.39 -18.63 62.97
CA GLU A 1147 7.86 -19.83 63.70
C GLU A 1147 8.40 -20.89 62.73
N ILE A 1148 7.68 -21.22 61.66
CA ILE A 1148 8.14 -22.14 60.60
C ILE A 1148 9.45 -21.63 59.95
N ALA A 1149 9.57 -20.32 59.71
CA ALA A 1149 10.81 -19.74 59.18
C ALA A 1149 11.99 -19.90 60.14
N ALA A 1150 11.79 -19.66 61.44
CA ALA A 1150 12.81 -19.87 62.46
C ALA A 1150 13.17 -21.37 62.63
N GLU A 1151 12.17 -22.26 62.68
CA GLU A 1151 12.33 -23.71 62.77
C GLU A 1151 13.10 -24.29 61.56
N ARG A 1152 12.84 -23.77 60.34
CA ARG A 1152 13.37 -24.34 59.09
C ARG A 1152 14.71 -23.77 58.65
N LEU A 1153 14.99 -22.49 58.94
CA LEU A 1153 16.16 -21.76 58.44
C LEU A 1153 17.17 -21.36 59.55
N GLY A 1154 16.76 -21.36 60.83
CA GLY A 1154 17.61 -20.95 61.94
C GLY A 1154 18.20 -19.56 61.74
N ASP A 1155 19.53 -19.43 61.84
CA ASP A 1155 20.25 -18.17 61.68
C ASP A 1155 20.15 -17.55 60.27
N GLU A 1156 19.74 -18.32 59.25
CA GLU A 1156 19.49 -17.81 57.90
C GLU A 1156 18.17 -17.02 57.79
N ALA A 1157 17.31 -17.05 58.80
CA ALA A 1157 16.10 -16.22 58.91
C ALA A 1157 16.31 -14.99 59.80
N ASP A 1158 15.69 -13.87 59.40
CA ASP A 1158 15.64 -12.62 60.14
C ASP A 1158 14.19 -12.28 60.51
N ILE A 1159 13.77 -12.72 61.70
CA ILE A 1159 12.43 -12.47 62.22
C ILE A 1159 12.38 -11.06 62.84
N ILE A 1160 11.50 -10.22 62.30
CA ILE A 1160 11.34 -8.81 62.71
C ILE A 1160 9.90 -8.61 63.17
N GLU A 1161 9.73 -8.22 64.44
CA GLU A 1161 8.41 -7.91 65.02
C GLU A 1161 8.04 -6.44 64.75
N LEU A 1162 6.99 -6.23 63.96
CA LEU A 1162 6.45 -4.92 63.66
C LEU A 1162 5.45 -4.52 64.77
N GLN A 1163 5.96 -3.77 65.75
CA GLN A 1163 5.23 -3.37 66.95
C GLN A 1163 4.01 -2.50 66.62
N ASP A 1164 2.93 -2.67 67.39
CA ASP A 1164 1.69 -1.86 67.35
C ASP A 1164 1.98 -0.36 67.63
#